data_AF-A0AAD5U5C1-F1
#
_entry.id   AF-A0AAD5U5C1-F1
#
_cell.length_a   1.000
_cell.length_b   1.000
_cell.length_c   1.000
_cell.angle_alpha   90.00
_cell.angle_beta   90.00
_cell.angle_gamma   90.00
#
_symmetry.space_group_name_H-M   'P 1'
#
loop_
_entity.id
_entity.type
_entity.pdbx_description
1 polymer ?
#
loop_
_entity_poly.entity_id
_entity_poly.type
_entity_poly.pdbx_seq_one_letter_code
_entity_poly.pdbx_strand_id
1 'polypeptide(L)'
;MEETSIEKQQLILNLIEKETEINDSKDYTELNYKSLIKDLSSLTSRDYITYSPINVENWKPNDEGLGFIENGSLELRFYNAIPEEGVETGSLKNFFQETLGKEFAVGQAQAMKKKWVKKEGSKIMRVTGCSAVDEVTEDLKLLKNGKTLDKKKIDDLKKRKLIEKSVTTTYKLLKGTKFTTKLTKLETDLTQDLLKDDAWKTAEFKPYNFDALGAIPSCGHLHPLMKVRDEFRQIFFDMGFTEMPTNKFVESSFWNFDALFQPQQHPAREAHDTFFLKDPVTDRKYPKAYMEKVKKVHSVGDYESIGYGYTWSETEAEKLIMRTHTTAVSSNMLYQLAQEKEFRPAKYFSIDRVFRNETVDATHLAEFHQIEGLVADRNITLGDLIGMLKGFCRKLGLGNLRFKPAYNPYTEPSMEIFAYHDKLGKFVEIGNSGMFRPEMLLPLGLPPDVRVIAWGLGLERFTMIKYKIENIRDLLGHKVDLDKIKSNPITSNYIQKIQLNSLSKNNLSIFELQLPSGFFNETTQRNQNNFFFPAHLGLTDLKNISYPYFYKNDGLKSIVFFSPIAGFTTENSKSTRTELREVLPIGLWNVNYGTHYMKFRQRINHLPKKWPGVVYAQVHDGKYAIATFKAYPSVNYEKNGKVSLIAFTHVNTPRTINATLVEEYTIGETFEGEILVVQGTMHMLHNGEIKLSFPASYPTGNNFAYFKIGCYSQSNLEIEGNSTEYTETEVFSVTTGHFT
;
A
#
# COMPACT_ATOMS: atom_id res chain seq x y z
N MET A 1 56.88 -0.04 -3.33
CA MET A 1 56.17 0.30 -2.08
C MET A 1 55.10 1.31 -2.47
N GLU A 2 53.82 0.96 -2.34
CA GLU A 2 52.75 1.94 -2.58
C GLU A 2 52.73 2.94 -1.43
N GLU A 3 52.96 4.22 -1.72
CA GLU A 3 52.80 5.29 -0.74
C GLU A 3 51.36 5.31 -0.19
N THR A 4 51.26 5.42 1.13
CA THR A 4 50.00 5.54 1.85
C THR A 4 49.29 6.86 1.51
N SER A 5 47.96 6.92 1.64
CA SER A 5 47.17 8.13 1.33
C SER A 5 47.62 9.37 2.14
N ILE A 6 48.20 9.16 3.32
CA ILE A 6 48.73 10.24 4.16
C ILE A 6 50.04 10.80 3.58
N GLU A 7 50.95 9.95 3.12
CA GLU A 7 52.21 10.36 2.49
C GLU A 7 51.94 11.16 1.20
N LYS A 8 50.94 10.73 0.41
CA LYS A 8 50.50 11.44 -0.80
C LYS A 8 49.89 12.81 -0.50
N GLN A 9 49.07 12.92 0.54
CA GLN A 9 48.51 14.21 0.97
C GLN A 9 49.59 15.15 1.49
N GLN A 10 50.56 14.62 2.24
CA GLN A 10 51.71 15.38 2.71
C GLN A 10 52.57 15.89 1.55
N LEU A 11 52.77 15.07 0.52
CA LEU A 11 53.51 15.45 -0.69
C LEU A 11 52.83 16.61 -1.43
N ILE A 12 51.50 16.56 -1.59
CA ILE A 12 50.72 17.66 -2.19
C ILE A 12 50.89 18.96 -1.40
N LEU A 13 50.76 18.89 -0.06
CA LEU A 13 50.90 20.06 0.81
C LEU A 13 52.31 20.64 0.74
N ASN A 14 53.35 19.79 0.71
CA ASN A 14 54.74 20.24 0.60
C ASN A 14 55.05 20.87 -0.78
N LEU A 15 54.47 20.34 -1.85
CA LEU A 15 54.61 20.91 -3.20
C LEU A 15 53.95 22.29 -3.31
N ILE A 16 52.73 22.44 -2.80
CA ILE A 16 52.02 23.72 -2.73
C ILE A 16 52.64 24.66 -1.69
N GLU A 17 53.40 24.18 -0.71
CA GLU A 17 54.13 25.08 0.20
C GLU A 17 55.25 25.81 -0.56
N LYS A 18 56.01 25.07 -1.38
CA LYS A 18 57.14 25.56 -2.18
C LYS A 18 56.71 26.45 -3.35
N GLU A 19 55.56 26.15 -3.96
CA GLU A 19 55.02 26.86 -5.11
C GLU A 19 53.84 27.74 -4.68
N THR A 20 53.71 28.98 -5.17
CA THR A 20 52.58 29.85 -4.77
C THR A 20 51.23 29.33 -5.29
N GLU A 21 51.24 28.67 -6.46
CA GLU A 21 50.12 27.93 -7.06
C GLU A 21 50.68 26.83 -7.97
N ILE A 22 49.95 25.72 -8.14
CA ILE A 22 50.27 24.70 -9.15
C ILE A 22 49.28 24.89 -10.29
N ASN A 23 49.78 25.34 -11.44
CA ASN A 23 48.94 25.68 -12.59
C ASN A 23 48.36 24.46 -13.31
N ASP A 24 49.08 23.35 -13.38
CA ASP A 24 48.58 22.09 -13.93
C ASP A 24 49.27 20.90 -13.25
N SER A 25 48.49 20.01 -12.65
CA SER A 25 49.01 18.83 -11.95
C SER A 25 49.80 17.88 -12.85
N LYS A 26 49.65 17.96 -14.18
CA LYS A 26 50.42 17.11 -15.12
C LYS A 26 51.92 17.42 -15.15
N ASP A 27 52.29 18.64 -14.77
CA ASP A 27 53.68 19.11 -14.84
C ASP A 27 54.54 18.52 -13.71
N TYR A 28 53.91 17.84 -12.75
CA TYR A 28 54.54 17.20 -11.60
C TYR A 28 54.31 15.69 -11.67
N THR A 29 55.39 14.94 -11.91
CA THR A 29 55.34 13.47 -12.01
C THR A 29 54.85 12.82 -10.72
N GLU A 30 55.11 13.45 -9.57
CA GLU A 30 54.66 12.96 -8.26
C GLU A 30 53.14 13.04 -8.07
N LEU A 31 52.44 13.87 -8.85
CA LEU A 31 50.99 14.02 -8.80
C LEU A 31 50.27 13.13 -9.82
N ASN A 32 51.00 12.40 -10.66
CA ASN A 32 50.41 11.60 -11.74
C ASN A 32 50.01 10.19 -11.28
N TYR A 33 48.99 10.10 -10.43
CA TYR A 33 48.45 8.83 -9.93
C TYR A 33 46.92 8.78 -9.92
N LYS A 34 46.35 7.58 -10.13
CA LYS A 34 44.90 7.35 -10.29
C LYS A 34 44.03 7.85 -9.11
N SER A 35 44.57 7.90 -7.90
CA SER A 35 43.83 8.30 -6.68
C SER A 35 43.92 9.79 -6.33
N LEU A 36 44.55 10.63 -7.15
CA LEU A 36 44.81 12.05 -6.83
C LEU A 36 43.54 12.80 -6.39
N ILE A 37 42.41 12.58 -7.06
CA ILE A 37 41.12 13.23 -6.75
C ILE A 37 40.69 12.99 -5.30
N LYS A 38 40.86 11.76 -4.82
CA LYS A 38 40.45 11.39 -3.45
C LYS A 38 41.24 12.20 -2.42
N ASP A 39 42.55 12.34 -2.65
CA ASP A 39 43.45 13.07 -1.78
C ASP A 39 43.22 14.59 -1.88
N LEU A 40 42.99 15.13 -3.08
CA LEU A 40 42.60 16.54 -3.29
C LEU A 40 41.28 16.89 -2.61
N SER A 41 40.25 16.06 -2.76
CA SER A 41 38.95 16.25 -2.09
C SER A 41 39.07 16.17 -0.56
N SER A 42 39.92 15.27 -0.05
CA SER A 42 40.21 15.18 1.39
C SER A 42 40.84 16.46 1.92
N LEU A 43 41.87 16.98 1.24
CA LEU A 43 42.54 18.23 1.63
C LEU A 43 41.62 19.46 1.48
N THR A 44 40.76 19.47 0.46
CA THR A 44 39.78 20.55 0.24
C THR A 44 38.69 20.55 1.30
N SER A 45 38.24 19.38 1.77
CA SER A 45 37.26 19.29 2.86
C SER A 45 37.74 19.86 4.20
N ARG A 46 39.05 20.09 4.34
CA ARG A 46 39.70 20.71 5.50
C ARG A 46 40.08 22.17 5.24
N ASP A 47 39.70 22.73 4.09
CA ASP A 47 40.10 24.06 3.60
C ASP A 47 41.63 24.25 3.48
N TYR A 48 42.40 23.16 3.35
CA TYR A 48 43.85 23.26 3.22
C TYR A 48 44.24 23.72 1.82
N ILE A 49 43.54 23.23 0.80
CA ILE A 49 43.73 23.61 -0.60
C ILE A 49 42.39 23.89 -1.26
N THR A 50 42.41 24.56 -2.39
CA THR A 50 41.30 24.57 -3.36
C THR A 50 41.82 24.06 -4.69
N TYR A 51 40.99 23.35 -5.44
CA TYR A 51 41.37 22.86 -6.76
C TYR A 51 40.29 23.11 -7.81
N SER A 52 40.72 23.22 -9.07
CA SER A 52 39.82 23.30 -10.21
C SER A 52 40.25 22.31 -11.29
N PRO A 53 39.30 21.57 -11.91
CA PRO A 53 39.62 20.61 -12.95
C PRO A 53 39.97 21.30 -14.27
N ILE A 54 41.02 20.82 -14.92
CA ILE A 54 41.43 21.15 -16.29
C ILE A 54 41.15 19.92 -17.14
N ASN A 55 40.14 20.00 -18.00
CA ASN A 55 39.76 18.88 -18.87
C ASN A 55 40.45 19.03 -20.23
N VAL A 56 41.36 18.11 -20.54
CA VAL A 56 41.96 18.00 -21.88
C VAL A 56 41.24 16.90 -22.65
N GLU A 57 40.54 17.30 -23.71
CA GLU A 57 39.83 16.37 -24.58
C GLU A 57 40.78 15.78 -25.62
N ASN A 58 40.98 14.46 -25.56
CA ASN A 58 41.75 13.71 -26.53
C ASN A 58 40.88 12.65 -27.20
N TRP A 59 41.28 12.18 -28.38
CA TRP A 59 40.62 11.08 -29.08
C TRP A 59 41.50 9.86 -29.06
N LYS A 60 40.92 8.70 -28.73
CA LYS A 60 41.61 7.41 -28.77
C LYS A 60 40.81 6.39 -29.60
N PRO A 61 41.45 5.40 -30.24
CA PRO A 61 40.73 4.29 -30.86
C PRO A 61 39.91 3.52 -29.83
N ASN A 62 38.68 3.12 -30.19
CA ASN A 62 37.87 2.17 -29.41
C ASN A 62 38.21 0.72 -29.80
N ASP A 63 37.53 -0.28 -29.23
CA ASP A 63 37.82 -1.71 -29.50
C ASP A 63 37.74 -2.06 -31.00
N GLU A 64 36.79 -1.49 -31.73
CA GLU A 64 36.65 -1.68 -33.18
C GLU A 64 37.80 -1.00 -33.95
N GLY A 65 38.18 0.22 -33.56
CA GLY A 65 39.34 0.94 -34.10
C GLY A 65 40.67 0.24 -33.81
N LEU A 66 40.83 -0.40 -32.65
CA LEU A 66 41.97 -1.27 -32.34
C LEU A 66 41.98 -2.50 -33.26
N GLY A 67 40.82 -3.10 -33.50
CA GLY A 67 40.67 -4.18 -34.47
C GLY A 67 41.08 -3.80 -35.90
N PHE A 68 40.85 -2.56 -36.31
CA PHE A 68 41.32 -2.02 -37.59
C PHE A 68 42.84 -1.83 -37.62
N ILE A 69 43.46 -1.43 -36.49
CA ILE A 69 44.93 -1.31 -36.40
C ILE A 69 45.61 -2.67 -36.57
N GLU A 70 45.04 -3.74 -36.01
CA GLU A 70 45.60 -5.09 -36.05
C GLU A 70 45.35 -5.80 -37.39
N ASN A 71 44.12 -5.70 -37.93
CA ASN A 71 43.69 -6.49 -39.08
C ASN A 71 43.56 -5.68 -40.38
N GLY A 72 43.79 -4.37 -40.33
CA GLY A 72 43.51 -3.44 -41.43
C GLY A 72 42.03 -3.04 -41.50
N SER A 73 41.74 -1.95 -42.22
CA SER A 73 40.37 -1.48 -42.42
C SER A 73 39.52 -2.45 -43.23
N LEU A 74 38.20 -2.39 -43.04
CA LEU A 74 37.26 -3.28 -43.74
C LEU A 74 37.36 -3.15 -45.26
N GLU A 75 37.61 -1.95 -45.80
CA GLU A 75 37.84 -1.76 -47.23
C GLU A 75 39.13 -2.42 -47.74
N LEU A 76 40.21 -2.41 -46.94
CA LEU A 76 41.48 -3.04 -47.31
C LEU A 76 41.35 -4.56 -47.22
N ARG A 77 40.72 -5.06 -46.16
CA ARG A 77 40.46 -6.50 -46.01
C ARG A 77 39.59 -7.02 -47.15
N PHE A 78 38.57 -6.28 -47.57
CA PHE A 78 37.75 -6.63 -48.72
C PHE A 78 38.55 -6.62 -50.04
N TYR A 79 39.38 -5.60 -50.27
CA TYR A 79 40.27 -5.55 -51.43
C TYR A 79 41.22 -6.77 -51.48
N ASN A 80 41.89 -7.08 -50.37
CA ASN A 80 42.83 -8.19 -50.25
C ASN A 80 42.17 -9.57 -50.42
N ALA A 81 40.88 -9.67 -50.09
CA ALA A 81 40.16 -10.93 -50.21
C ALA A 81 39.65 -11.22 -51.64
N ILE A 82 39.62 -10.21 -52.54
CA ILE A 82 39.26 -10.41 -53.96
C ILE A 82 40.50 -10.89 -54.75
N PRO A 83 40.51 -12.08 -55.37
CA PRO A 83 41.58 -12.52 -56.27
C PRO A 83 41.65 -11.67 -57.55
N GLU A 84 42.80 -11.67 -58.24
CA GLU A 84 43.00 -10.91 -59.49
C GLU A 84 42.03 -11.30 -60.61
N GLU A 85 41.55 -12.55 -60.61
CA GLU A 85 40.57 -13.10 -61.57
C GLU A 85 39.12 -12.63 -61.34
N GLY A 86 38.88 -11.94 -60.22
CA GLY A 86 37.58 -11.41 -59.82
C GLY A 86 36.63 -12.47 -59.22
N VAL A 87 35.57 -11.99 -58.55
CA VAL A 87 34.55 -12.84 -57.89
C VAL A 87 33.17 -12.55 -58.45
N GLU A 88 32.37 -13.58 -58.70
CA GLU A 88 30.99 -13.43 -59.16
C GLU A 88 30.07 -12.83 -58.08
N THR A 89 29.23 -11.87 -58.49
CA THR A 89 28.34 -11.09 -57.61
C THR A 89 27.34 -11.98 -56.86
N GLY A 90 26.89 -13.09 -57.46
CA GLY A 90 25.96 -14.03 -56.81
C GLY A 90 26.58 -14.85 -55.68
N SER A 91 27.89 -15.14 -55.77
CA SER A 91 28.63 -15.95 -54.79
C SER A 91 29.38 -15.10 -53.75
N LEU A 92 29.51 -13.79 -53.98
CA LEU A 92 30.23 -12.85 -53.11
C LEU A 92 29.74 -12.88 -51.66
N LYS A 93 28.44 -12.96 -51.42
CA LYS A 93 27.90 -12.93 -50.05
C LYS A 93 28.28 -14.18 -49.26
N ASN A 94 28.24 -15.36 -49.89
CA ASN A 94 28.60 -16.64 -49.26
C ASN A 94 30.12 -16.77 -49.11
N PHE A 95 30.88 -16.38 -50.14
CA PHE A 95 32.34 -16.50 -50.15
C PHE A 95 33.03 -15.66 -49.06
N PHE A 96 32.50 -14.48 -48.75
CA PHE A 96 33.12 -13.58 -47.77
C PHE A 96 32.39 -13.52 -46.42
N GLN A 97 31.22 -14.16 -46.27
CA GLN A 97 30.59 -14.33 -44.95
C GLN A 97 31.47 -15.14 -43.99
N GLU A 98 32.22 -16.12 -44.53
CA GLU A 98 33.15 -16.95 -43.74
C GLU A 98 34.42 -16.18 -43.32
N THR A 99 34.83 -15.13 -44.06
CA THR A 99 36.08 -14.40 -43.81
C THR A 99 35.89 -13.03 -43.11
N LEU A 100 34.77 -12.34 -43.36
CA LEU A 100 34.50 -10.96 -42.91
C LEU A 100 33.21 -10.83 -42.07
N GLY A 101 32.41 -11.89 -41.95
CA GLY A 101 31.21 -11.90 -41.12
C GLY A 101 30.13 -10.88 -41.56
N LYS A 102 29.42 -10.30 -40.57
CA LYS A 102 28.28 -9.37 -40.78
C LYS A 102 28.68 -8.00 -41.35
N GLU A 103 29.97 -7.65 -41.34
CA GLU A 103 30.50 -6.33 -41.71
C GLU A 103 30.94 -6.23 -43.17
N PHE A 104 30.82 -7.33 -43.92
CA PHE A 104 31.17 -7.45 -45.34
C PHE A 104 30.59 -6.36 -46.25
N ALA A 105 29.30 -6.02 -46.07
CA ALA A 105 28.62 -5.04 -46.92
C ALA A 105 29.22 -3.63 -46.79
N VAL A 106 29.75 -3.29 -45.61
CA VAL A 106 30.39 -2.00 -45.34
C VAL A 106 31.75 -1.91 -46.03
N GLY A 107 32.56 -2.98 -45.94
CA GLY A 107 33.86 -3.05 -46.62
C GLY A 107 33.74 -2.97 -48.14
N GLN A 108 32.76 -3.66 -48.73
CA GLN A 108 32.47 -3.60 -50.17
C GLN A 108 32.11 -2.18 -50.63
N ALA A 109 31.20 -1.51 -49.92
CA ALA A 109 30.74 -0.17 -50.28
C ALA A 109 31.89 0.85 -50.28
N GLN A 110 32.79 0.77 -49.29
CA GLN A 110 33.90 1.71 -49.18
C GLN A 110 35.05 1.42 -50.13
N ALA A 111 35.35 0.14 -50.40
CA ALA A 111 36.34 -0.22 -51.42
C ALA A 111 35.90 0.22 -52.83
N MET A 112 34.59 0.12 -53.13
CA MET A 112 34.00 0.65 -54.37
C MET A 112 34.07 2.17 -54.44
N LYS A 113 33.77 2.87 -53.34
CA LYS A 113 33.84 4.34 -53.25
C LYS A 113 35.27 4.87 -53.45
N LYS A 114 36.26 4.15 -52.92
CA LYS A 114 37.70 4.45 -53.10
C LYS A 114 38.26 3.99 -54.46
N LYS A 115 37.43 3.39 -55.32
CA LYS A 115 37.81 2.85 -56.64
C LYS A 115 38.92 1.80 -56.57
N TRP A 116 39.02 1.06 -55.47
CA TRP A 116 39.96 -0.07 -55.32
C TRP A 116 39.47 -1.31 -56.06
N VAL A 117 38.15 -1.44 -56.17
CA VAL A 117 37.47 -2.51 -56.88
C VAL A 117 36.47 -1.91 -57.88
N LYS A 118 36.23 -2.61 -58.98
CA LYS A 118 35.24 -2.26 -60.01
C LYS A 118 34.33 -3.44 -60.30
N LYS A 119 33.11 -3.14 -60.73
CA LYS A 119 32.18 -4.15 -61.25
C LYS A 119 32.30 -4.21 -62.76
N GLU A 120 32.58 -5.39 -63.30
CA GLU A 120 32.74 -5.66 -64.73
C GLU A 120 31.80 -6.82 -65.08
N GLY A 121 30.64 -6.50 -65.67
CA GLY A 121 29.56 -7.46 -65.89
C GLY A 121 28.99 -8.04 -64.59
N SER A 122 29.02 -9.37 -64.46
CA SER A 122 28.58 -10.12 -63.27
C SER A 122 29.68 -10.30 -62.21
N LYS A 123 30.90 -9.81 -62.43
CA LYS A 123 32.05 -9.98 -61.53
C LYS A 123 32.51 -8.67 -60.89
N ILE A 124 33.07 -8.76 -59.67
CA ILE A 124 33.80 -7.67 -59.00
C ILE A 124 35.29 -8.02 -59.08
N MET A 125 36.09 -7.08 -59.61
CA MET A 125 37.53 -7.27 -59.80
C MET A 125 38.31 -6.10 -59.17
N ARG A 126 39.57 -6.33 -58.83
CA ARG A 126 40.49 -5.25 -58.44
C ARG A 126 40.76 -4.34 -59.64
N VAL A 127 40.94 -3.04 -59.39
CA VAL A 127 41.33 -2.10 -60.44
C VAL A 127 42.82 -2.25 -60.73
N THR A 128 43.18 -2.57 -61.98
CA THR A 128 44.56 -2.77 -62.42
C THR A 128 45.42 -1.53 -62.19
N GLY A 129 46.56 -1.67 -61.51
CA GLY A 129 47.47 -0.57 -61.17
C GLY A 129 47.12 0.23 -59.90
N CYS A 130 46.10 -0.18 -59.15
CA CYS A 130 45.74 0.46 -57.88
C CYS A 130 46.62 -0.07 -56.73
N SER A 131 47.31 0.83 -56.03
CA SER A 131 47.93 0.53 -54.72
C SER A 131 46.96 0.97 -53.62
N ALA A 132 46.32 0.00 -52.95
CA ALA A 132 45.38 0.30 -51.86
C ALA A 132 46.16 0.71 -50.60
N VAL A 133 46.15 2.00 -50.27
CA VAL A 133 46.77 2.55 -49.05
C VAL A 133 45.71 2.70 -47.96
N ASP A 134 45.96 2.11 -46.80
CA ASP A 134 45.02 2.11 -45.68
C ASP A 134 45.21 3.31 -44.76
N GLU A 135 44.85 4.49 -45.29
CA GLU A 135 44.90 5.78 -44.57
C GLU A 135 44.14 5.76 -43.24
N VAL A 136 43.07 4.96 -43.14
CA VAL A 136 42.24 4.86 -41.92
C VAL A 136 43.02 4.23 -40.79
N THR A 137 43.73 3.13 -41.09
CA THR A 137 44.58 2.45 -40.12
C THR A 137 45.81 3.28 -39.75
N GLU A 138 46.38 4.03 -40.70
CA GLU A 138 47.48 4.97 -40.41
C GLU A 138 47.03 6.11 -39.50
N ASP A 139 45.86 6.72 -39.75
CA ASP A 139 45.29 7.75 -38.90
C ASP A 139 44.98 7.21 -37.49
N LEU A 140 44.45 5.99 -37.38
CA LEU A 140 44.23 5.32 -36.08
C LEU A 140 45.54 5.01 -35.33
N LYS A 141 46.61 4.63 -36.03
CA LYS A 141 47.96 4.44 -35.46
C LYS A 141 48.54 5.76 -34.95
N LEU A 142 48.34 6.86 -35.67
CA LEU A 142 48.77 8.19 -35.23
C LEU A 142 48.04 8.62 -33.95
N LEU A 143 46.73 8.34 -33.84
CA LEU A 143 45.96 8.59 -32.61
C LEU A 143 46.40 7.69 -31.45
N LYS A 144 46.67 6.40 -31.71
CA LYS A 144 47.19 5.48 -30.68
C LYS A 144 48.53 5.96 -30.09
N ASN A 145 49.36 6.59 -30.92
CA ASN A 145 50.65 7.16 -30.51
C ASN A 145 50.55 8.60 -29.95
N GLY A 146 49.34 9.10 -29.68
CA GLY A 146 49.13 10.39 -29.02
C GLY A 146 49.35 11.63 -29.90
N LYS A 147 49.40 11.48 -31.24
CA LYS A 147 49.51 12.62 -32.16
C LYS A 147 48.13 13.20 -32.50
N THR A 148 48.03 14.52 -32.57
CA THR A 148 46.82 15.24 -32.99
C THR A 148 46.62 15.16 -34.51
N LEU A 149 45.40 14.82 -34.94
CA LEU A 149 44.98 14.82 -36.34
C LEU A 149 44.15 16.05 -36.68
N ASP A 150 44.08 16.39 -37.96
CA ASP A 150 43.21 17.46 -38.47
C ASP A 150 41.73 17.18 -38.20
N LYS A 151 40.96 18.25 -37.95
CA LYS A 151 39.52 18.19 -37.63
C LYS A 151 38.71 17.35 -38.63
N LYS A 152 39.06 17.43 -39.92
CA LYS A 152 38.38 16.69 -41.00
C LYS A 152 38.56 15.16 -40.87
N LYS A 153 39.75 14.70 -40.46
CA LYS A 153 40.05 13.28 -40.25
C LYS A 153 39.36 12.73 -39.01
N ILE A 154 39.39 13.49 -37.92
CA ILE A 154 38.66 13.17 -36.69
C ILE A 154 37.15 13.02 -36.95
N ASP A 155 36.56 13.92 -37.73
CA ASP A 155 35.11 13.86 -38.02
C ASP A 155 34.73 12.67 -38.91
N ASP A 156 35.63 12.19 -39.79
CA ASP A 156 35.42 10.95 -40.55
C ASP A 156 35.46 9.73 -39.62
N LEU A 157 36.47 9.63 -38.75
CA LEU A 157 36.60 8.54 -37.78
C LEU A 157 35.44 8.48 -36.78
N LYS A 158 34.90 9.65 -36.36
CA LYS A 158 33.68 9.73 -35.54
C LYS A 158 32.45 9.17 -36.27
N LYS A 159 32.24 9.56 -37.52
CA LYS A 159 31.10 9.06 -38.33
C LYS A 159 31.16 7.55 -38.50
N ARG A 160 32.38 6.99 -38.59
CA ARG A 160 32.63 5.55 -38.66
C ARG A 160 32.59 4.85 -37.29
N LYS A 161 32.46 5.58 -36.19
CA LYS A 161 32.47 5.05 -34.81
C LYS A 161 33.75 4.28 -34.45
N LEU A 162 34.91 4.68 -34.97
CA LEU A 162 36.20 4.00 -34.73
C LEU A 162 37.05 4.64 -33.62
N ILE A 163 36.60 5.78 -33.10
CA ILE A 163 37.29 6.51 -32.03
C ILE A 163 36.30 6.90 -30.95
N GLU A 164 36.80 6.96 -29.73
CA GLU A 164 36.06 7.43 -28.56
C GLU A 164 36.77 8.64 -27.93
N LYS A 165 35.96 9.47 -27.27
CA LYS A 165 36.45 10.65 -26.57
C LYS A 165 37.07 10.22 -25.25
N SER A 166 38.35 10.52 -25.07
CA SER A 166 39.07 10.36 -23.81
C SER A 166 39.27 11.72 -23.18
N VAL A 167 38.61 11.97 -22.05
CA VAL A 167 38.87 13.18 -21.27
C VAL A 167 39.94 12.85 -20.25
N THR A 168 41.10 13.50 -20.36
CA THR A 168 42.10 13.49 -19.29
C THR A 168 41.86 14.71 -18.42
N THR A 169 41.48 14.49 -17.17
CA THR A 169 41.28 15.57 -16.19
C THR A 169 42.55 15.75 -15.36
N THR A 170 43.16 16.92 -15.46
CA THR A 170 44.25 17.39 -14.59
C THR A 170 43.72 18.49 -13.68
N TYR A 171 44.53 19.01 -12.74
CA TYR A 171 44.03 19.94 -11.71
C TYR A 171 44.94 21.13 -11.50
N LYS A 172 44.36 22.34 -11.43
CA LYS A 172 45.01 23.54 -10.88
C LYS A 172 44.78 23.57 -9.37
N LEU A 173 45.84 23.74 -8.59
CA LEU A 173 45.82 23.71 -7.12
C LEU A 173 46.23 25.06 -6.54
N LEU A 174 45.48 25.53 -5.54
CA LEU A 174 45.66 26.81 -4.85
C LEU A 174 45.67 26.58 -3.34
N LYS A 175 46.35 27.46 -2.58
CA LYS A 175 46.30 27.45 -1.12
C LYS A 175 44.88 27.77 -0.64
N GLY A 176 44.35 26.95 0.26
CA GLY A 176 43.07 27.19 0.92
C GLY A 176 43.21 28.17 2.09
N THR A 177 42.09 28.59 2.67
CA THR A 177 42.07 29.58 3.76
C THR A 177 42.72 29.09 5.06
N LYS A 178 42.82 27.75 5.24
CA LYS A 178 43.45 27.11 6.41
C LYS A 178 44.69 26.29 6.00
N PHE A 179 45.41 26.73 4.97
CA PHE A 179 46.60 26.01 4.50
C PHE A 179 47.60 25.75 5.64
N THR A 180 47.93 24.48 5.86
CA THR A 180 48.92 24.01 6.82
C THR A 180 49.61 22.78 6.26
N THR A 181 50.88 22.58 6.63
CA THR A 181 51.63 21.37 6.27
C THR A 181 51.51 20.26 7.30
N LYS A 182 50.87 20.50 8.45
CA LYS A 182 50.56 19.46 9.44
C LYS A 182 49.18 18.86 9.19
N LEU A 183 49.16 17.58 8.82
CA LEU A 183 47.94 16.78 8.71
C LEU A 183 47.42 16.39 10.11
N THR A 184 46.50 17.18 10.65
CA THR A 184 45.69 16.80 11.82
C THR A 184 44.70 15.69 11.42
N LYS A 185 44.66 14.61 12.20
CA LYS A 185 43.68 13.54 12.02
C LYS A 185 42.38 13.96 12.72
N LEU A 186 41.31 14.13 11.95
CA LEU A 186 39.97 14.37 12.48
C LEU A 186 39.34 13.04 12.88
N GLU A 187 38.67 13.01 14.03
CA GLU A 187 37.90 11.85 14.46
C GLU A 187 36.58 11.77 13.67
N THR A 188 36.20 10.58 13.23
CA THR A 188 35.00 10.37 12.40
C THR A 188 33.74 10.16 13.23
N ASP A 189 33.88 9.53 14.39
CA ASP A 189 32.79 9.21 15.30
C ASP A 189 33.26 9.33 16.74
N LEU A 190 32.30 9.54 17.63
CA LEU A 190 32.54 9.52 19.06
C LEU A 190 32.72 8.06 19.52
N THR A 191 33.90 7.73 20.03
CA THR A 191 34.22 6.37 20.50
C THR A 191 34.16 6.28 22.02
N GLN A 192 34.04 5.06 22.53
CA GLN A 192 34.03 4.81 23.97
C GLN A 192 35.31 5.26 24.66
N ASP A 193 36.47 5.16 24.00
CA ASP A 193 37.76 5.53 24.60
C ASP A 193 37.96 7.05 24.64
N LEU A 194 37.48 7.77 23.63
CA LEU A 194 37.44 9.25 23.66
C LEU A 194 36.58 9.78 24.82
N LEU A 195 35.50 9.05 25.16
CA LEU A 195 34.63 9.38 26.29
C LEU A 195 35.26 9.08 27.66
N LYS A 196 36.06 8.02 27.77
CA LYS A 196 36.71 7.62 29.05
C LYS A 196 37.75 8.65 29.50
N ASP A 197 38.55 9.15 28.57
CA ASP A 197 39.69 10.03 28.87
C ASP A 197 39.35 11.52 28.70
N ASP A 198 38.07 11.86 28.50
CA ASP A 198 37.60 13.22 28.16
C ASP A 198 38.27 13.84 26.91
N ALA A 199 39.00 13.03 26.13
CA ALA A 199 39.72 13.43 24.93
C ALA A 199 38.78 13.95 23.82
N TRP A 200 37.49 13.57 23.84
CA TRP A 200 36.48 14.12 22.94
C TRP A 200 36.31 15.65 23.06
N LYS A 201 36.66 16.26 24.20
CA LYS A 201 36.55 17.71 24.42
C LYS A 201 37.54 18.53 23.60
N THR A 202 38.69 17.94 23.27
CA THR A 202 39.77 18.59 22.51
C THR A 202 39.99 17.98 21.13
N ALA A 203 39.36 16.83 20.84
CA ALA A 203 39.37 16.22 19.51
C ALA A 203 38.55 17.05 18.51
N GLU A 204 39.08 17.21 17.29
CA GLU A 204 38.36 17.82 16.18
C GLU A 204 37.65 16.73 15.36
N PHE A 205 36.34 16.88 15.14
CA PHE A 205 35.52 15.91 14.43
C PHE A 205 35.26 16.31 12.98
N LYS A 206 35.15 15.32 12.10
CA LYS A 206 34.70 15.56 10.72
C LYS A 206 33.22 16.01 10.73
N PRO A 207 32.86 17.11 10.03
CA PRO A 207 31.46 17.52 9.92
C PRO A 207 30.59 16.43 9.28
N TYR A 208 29.42 16.18 9.87
CA TYR A 208 28.46 15.23 9.33
C TYR A 208 27.71 15.84 8.14
N ASN A 209 27.58 15.07 7.05
CA ASN A 209 26.84 15.52 5.87
C ASN A 209 25.33 15.24 6.05
N PHE A 210 24.57 16.26 6.43
CA PHE A 210 23.12 16.16 6.60
C PHE A 210 22.33 16.10 5.28
N ASP A 211 22.97 16.37 4.14
CA ASP A 211 22.33 16.29 2.82
C ASP A 211 22.34 14.87 2.24
N ALA A 212 23.09 13.94 2.85
CA ALA A 212 23.14 12.55 2.43
C ALA A 212 21.97 11.74 3.00
N LEU A 213 21.42 10.82 2.19
CA LEU A 213 20.49 9.82 2.70
C LEU A 213 21.21 8.93 3.71
N GLY A 214 20.59 8.75 4.88
CA GLY A 214 21.07 7.83 5.90
C GLY A 214 21.05 6.38 5.42
N ALA A 215 21.79 5.52 6.13
CA ALA A 215 21.74 4.09 5.86
C ALA A 215 20.34 3.53 6.16
N ILE A 216 19.72 2.90 5.16
CA ILE A 216 18.42 2.26 5.33
C ILE A 216 18.62 1.01 6.20
N PRO A 217 17.91 0.87 7.33
CA PRO A 217 18.04 -0.31 8.18
C PRO A 217 17.55 -1.56 7.44
N SER A 218 18.23 -2.68 7.67
CA SER A 218 17.75 -3.98 7.20
C SER A 218 16.48 -4.36 7.95
N CYS A 219 15.37 -4.56 7.22
CA CYS A 219 14.09 -4.92 7.80
C CYS A 219 13.37 -5.97 6.93
N GLY A 220 12.36 -6.62 7.52
CA GLY A 220 11.49 -7.52 6.77
C GLY A 220 10.52 -6.74 5.87
N HIS A 221 10.20 -7.30 4.70
CA HIS A 221 9.29 -6.66 3.74
C HIS A 221 8.12 -7.59 3.41
N LEU A 222 6.91 -7.02 3.43
CA LEU A 222 5.71 -7.72 3.00
C LEU A 222 5.45 -7.49 1.52
N HIS A 223 5.07 -8.57 0.84
CA HIS A 223 4.69 -8.53 -0.56
C HIS A 223 3.49 -7.59 -0.77
N PRO A 224 3.48 -6.71 -1.80
CA PRO A 224 2.40 -5.74 -2.03
C PRO A 224 1.01 -6.38 -2.11
N LEU A 225 0.90 -7.50 -2.84
CA LEU A 225 -0.34 -8.28 -2.93
C LEU A 225 -0.86 -8.74 -1.55
N MET A 226 0.03 -9.09 -0.62
CA MET A 226 -0.36 -9.51 0.73
C MET A 226 -0.81 -8.33 1.59
N LYS A 227 -0.18 -7.15 1.43
CA LYS A 227 -0.63 -5.91 2.08
C LYS A 227 -2.07 -5.57 1.66
N VAL A 228 -2.36 -5.65 0.35
CA VAL A 228 -3.70 -5.40 -0.19
C VAL A 228 -4.69 -6.49 0.25
N ARG A 229 -4.28 -7.76 0.25
CA ARG A 229 -5.12 -8.86 0.77
C ARG A 229 -5.58 -8.57 2.19
N ASP A 230 -4.67 -8.18 3.08
CA ASP A 230 -4.98 -7.92 4.48
C ASP A 230 -5.90 -6.71 4.69
N GLU A 231 -5.84 -5.73 3.78
CA GLU A 231 -6.76 -4.59 3.73
C GLU A 231 -8.18 -5.03 3.35
N PHE A 232 -8.33 -5.85 2.30
CA PHE A 232 -9.62 -6.43 1.92
C PHE A 232 -10.21 -7.28 3.06
N ARG A 233 -9.41 -8.16 3.67
CA ARG A 233 -9.86 -8.98 4.82
C ARG A 233 -10.41 -8.11 5.95
N GLN A 234 -9.76 -6.99 6.23
CA GLN A 234 -10.22 -6.08 7.28
C GLN A 234 -11.55 -5.42 6.94
N ILE A 235 -11.72 -4.96 5.69
CA ILE A 235 -12.98 -4.35 5.25
C ILE A 235 -14.15 -5.33 5.43
N PHE A 236 -13.93 -6.60 5.11
CA PHE A 236 -14.93 -7.65 5.36
C PHE A 236 -15.24 -7.81 6.85
N PHE A 237 -14.21 -7.89 7.71
CA PHE A 237 -14.43 -7.97 9.17
C PHE A 237 -15.18 -6.76 9.73
N ASP A 238 -14.83 -5.55 9.30
CA ASP A 238 -15.52 -4.31 9.70
C ASP A 238 -16.98 -4.27 9.24
N MET A 239 -17.32 -5.00 8.18
CA MET A 239 -18.68 -5.14 7.67
C MET A 239 -19.45 -6.34 8.26
N GLY A 240 -18.84 -7.04 9.22
CA GLY A 240 -19.42 -8.17 9.94
C GLY A 240 -19.43 -9.48 9.15
N PHE A 241 -18.48 -9.66 8.22
CA PHE A 241 -18.33 -10.90 7.46
C PHE A 241 -17.43 -11.90 8.19
N THR A 242 -17.75 -13.18 8.04
CA THR A 242 -16.95 -14.30 8.54
C THR A 242 -16.13 -14.91 7.41
N GLU A 243 -14.84 -15.16 7.65
CA GLU A 243 -13.94 -15.74 6.65
C GLU A 243 -14.23 -17.24 6.46
N MET A 244 -14.41 -17.67 5.21
CA MET A 244 -14.64 -19.07 4.85
C MET A 244 -13.31 -19.84 4.78
N PRO A 245 -13.28 -21.11 5.18
CA PRO A 245 -12.11 -21.96 5.01
C PRO A 245 -11.92 -22.33 3.53
N THR A 246 -10.84 -21.85 2.92
CA THR A 246 -10.50 -22.11 1.52
C THR A 246 -9.29 -23.03 1.36
N ASN A 247 -8.96 -23.83 2.37
CA ASN A 247 -7.78 -24.68 2.48
C ASN A 247 -7.77 -25.91 1.53
N LYS A 248 -8.27 -25.75 0.30
CA LYS A 248 -8.38 -26.78 -0.74
C LYS A 248 -8.25 -26.13 -2.12
N PHE A 249 -7.20 -26.47 -2.88
CA PHE A 249 -7.02 -26.01 -4.26
C PHE A 249 -7.71 -26.91 -5.28
N VAL A 250 -7.72 -28.21 -5.01
CA VAL A 250 -8.38 -29.21 -5.84
C VAL A 250 -9.86 -29.23 -5.48
N GLU A 251 -10.76 -29.11 -6.45
CA GLU A 251 -12.18 -29.33 -6.23
C GLU A 251 -12.77 -30.43 -7.11
N SER A 252 -13.88 -31.02 -6.67
CA SER A 252 -14.70 -31.82 -7.57
C SER A 252 -15.45 -30.90 -8.54
N SER A 253 -15.63 -31.35 -9.77
CA SER A 253 -16.44 -30.66 -10.78
C SER A 253 -17.87 -30.45 -10.28
N PHE A 254 -18.36 -31.34 -9.42
CA PHE A 254 -19.62 -31.17 -8.71
C PHE A 254 -19.68 -29.84 -7.93
N TRP A 255 -18.77 -29.59 -6.98
CA TRP A 255 -18.83 -28.38 -6.15
C TRP A 255 -18.47 -27.11 -6.91
N ASN A 256 -17.55 -27.22 -7.87
CA ASN A 256 -17.10 -26.08 -8.65
C ASN A 256 -18.10 -25.69 -9.77
N PHE A 257 -18.91 -26.61 -10.29
CA PHE A 257 -19.82 -26.30 -11.40
C PHE A 257 -21.27 -26.75 -11.13
N ASP A 258 -21.50 -28.04 -10.93
CA ASP A 258 -22.86 -28.59 -10.89
C ASP A 258 -23.69 -28.04 -9.71
N ALA A 259 -23.08 -27.92 -8.53
CA ALA A 259 -23.70 -27.37 -7.33
C ALA A 259 -24.04 -25.87 -7.45
N LEU A 260 -23.46 -25.18 -8.43
CA LEU A 260 -23.77 -23.78 -8.76
C LEU A 260 -24.86 -23.68 -9.82
N PHE A 261 -25.44 -24.79 -10.28
CA PHE A 261 -26.36 -24.77 -11.43
C PHE A 261 -25.70 -24.34 -12.75
N GLN A 262 -24.38 -24.59 -12.90
CA GLN A 262 -23.68 -24.41 -14.16
C GLN A 262 -23.74 -25.71 -15.00
N PRO A 263 -24.23 -25.67 -16.26
CA PRO A 263 -24.48 -26.89 -17.03
C PRO A 263 -23.20 -27.63 -17.42
N GLN A 264 -23.28 -28.94 -17.64
CA GLN A 264 -22.11 -29.78 -17.97
C GLN A 264 -21.50 -29.46 -19.34
N GLN A 265 -22.30 -29.03 -20.30
CA GLN A 265 -21.86 -28.58 -21.63
C GLN A 265 -21.33 -27.13 -21.67
N HIS A 266 -21.11 -26.49 -20.52
CA HIS A 266 -20.64 -25.10 -20.49
C HIS A 266 -19.17 -24.99 -20.94
N PRO A 267 -18.79 -24.05 -21.82
CA PRO A 267 -17.42 -23.91 -22.34
C PRO A 267 -16.34 -23.84 -21.26
N ALA A 268 -16.60 -23.11 -20.16
CA ALA A 268 -15.68 -23.03 -19.02
C ALA A 268 -15.31 -24.39 -18.38
N ARG A 269 -16.02 -25.48 -18.67
CA ARG A 269 -15.71 -26.84 -18.19
C ARG A 269 -14.79 -27.61 -19.15
N GLU A 270 -14.43 -27.03 -20.28
CA GLU A 270 -13.54 -27.65 -21.24
C GLU A 270 -12.08 -27.57 -20.77
N ALA A 271 -11.25 -28.50 -21.27
CA ALA A 271 -9.83 -28.57 -20.90
C ALA A 271 -9.01 -27.33 -21.33
N HIS A 272 -9.54 -26.52 -22.26
CA HIS A 272 -8.91 -25.27 -22.66
C HIS A 272 -9.07 -24.16 -21.62
N ASP A 273 -10.07 -24.23 -20.73
CA ASP A 273 -10.32 -23.23 -19.69
C ASP A 273 -10.00 -23.74 -18.28
N THR A 274 -10.13 -25.05 -18.05
CA THR A 274 -10.00 -25.67 -16.73
C THR A 274 -8.86 -26.68 -16.66
N PHE A 275 -8.06 -26.61 -15.58
CA PHE A 275 -7.05 -27.62 -15.28
C PHE A 275 -7.67 -28.85 -14.61
N PHE A 276 -7.79 -29.94 -15.35
CA PHE A 276 -8.19 -31.25 -14.82
C PHE A 276 -7.00 -31.98 -14.19
N LEU A 277 -7.26 -32.72 -13.11
CA LEU A 277 -6.23 -33.54 -12.48
C LEU A 277 -6.01 -34.85 -13.23
N LYS A 278 -4.73 -35.22 -13.37
CA LYS A 278 -4.31 -36.54 -13.85
C LYS A 278 -4.23 -37.56 -12.70
N ASP A 279 -3.92 -37.11 -11.49
CA ASP A 279 -3.83 -37.96 -10.30
C ASP A 279 -4.07 -37.14 -9.02
N PRO A 280 -5.08 -37.46 -8.19
CA PRO A 280 -6.21 -38.35 -8.51
C PRO A 280 -7.14 -37.76 -9.58
N VAL A 281 -7.71 -38.60 -10.45
CA VAL A 281 -8.60 -38.16 -11.55
C VAL A 281 -10.01 -37.84 -11.04
N THR A 282 -10.52 -38.64 -10.09
CA THR A 282 -11.89 -38.53 -9.59
C THR A 282 -11.95 -38.57 -8.07
N ASP A 283 -12.98 -37.94 -7.51
CA ASP A 283 -13.32 -38.04 -6.08
C ASP A 283 -14.84 -37.92 -5.90
N ARG A 284 -15.40 -38.76 -5.03
CA ARG A 284 -16.83 -38.81 -4.70
C ARG A 284 -17.15 -38.14 -3.36
N LYS A 285 -16.42 -37.09 -3.00
CA LYS A 285 -16.63 -36.34 -1.74
C LYS A 285 -17.75 -35.31 -1.85
N TYR A 286 -18.97 -35.77 -2.11
CA TYR A 286 -20.18 -34.96 -1.99
C TYR A 286 -21.39 -35.78 -1.54
N PRO A 287 -22.37 -35.17 -0.85
CA PRO A 287 -23.53 -35.90 -0.33
C PRO A 287 -24.42 -36.43 -1.45
N LYS A 288 -24.61 -37.76 -1.51
CA LYS A 288 -25.39 -38.40 -2.58
C LYS A 288 -26.83 -37.88 -2.67
N ALA A 289 -27.49 -37.67 -1.53
CA ALA A 289 -28.85 -37.12 -1.50
C ALA A 289 -28.94 -35.70 -2.08
N TYR A 290 -27.90 -34.89 -1.90
CA TYR A 290 -27.82 -33.56 -2.51
C TYR A 290 -27.56 -33.68 -4.03
N MET A 291 -26.63 -34.55 -4.44
CA MET A 291 -26.34 -34.80 -5.84
C MET A 291 -27.59 -35.22 -6.64
N GLU A 292 -28.43 -36.12 -6.11
CA GLU A 292 -29.66 -36.53 -6.83
C GLU A 292 -30.64 -35.37 -7.04
N LYS A 293 -30.73 -34.43 -6.09
CA LYS A 293 -31.53 -33.20 -6.26
C LYS A 293 -30.94 -32.31 -7.34
N VAL A 294 -29.61 -32.13 -7.35
CA VAL A 294 -28.88 -31.37 -8.38
C VAL A 294 -29.09 -32.00 -9.75
N LYS A 295 -28.91 -33.32 -9.87
CA LYS A 295 -29.17 -34.08 -11.11
C LYS A 295 -30.58 -33.86 -11.63
N LYS A 296 -31.59 -33.91 -10.75
CA LYS A 296 -33.00 -33.69 -11.12
C LYS A 296 -33.23 -32.26 -11.63
N VAL A 297 -32.82 -31.24 -10.87
CA VAL A 297 -33.05 -29.83 -11.25
C VAL A 297 -32.31 -29.46 -12.54
N HIS A 298 -31.11 -29.99 -12.77
CA HIS A 298 -30.36 -29.77 -14.01
C HIS A 298 -31.01 -30.41 -15.23
N SER A 299 -31.50 -31.65 -15.09
CA SER A 299 -31.97 -32.44 -16.23
C SER A 299 -33.40 -32.11 -16.64
N VAL A 300 -34.35 -32.37 -15.74
CA VAL A 300 -35.79 -32.30 -16.02
C VAL A 300 -36.47 -31.07 -15.38
N GLY A 301 -35.72 -30.29 -14.60
CA GLY A 301 -36.24 -29.16 -13.85
C GLY A 301 -36.85 -29.56 -12.51
N ASP A 302 -36.89 -28.59 -11.61
CA ASP A 302 -37.58 -28.64 -10.32
C ASP A 302 -37.72 -27.18 -9.80
N TYR A 303 -38.47 -26.97 -8.72
CA TYR A 303 -38.62 -25.66 -8.08
C TYR A 303 -39.08 -24.54 -9.04
N GLU A 304 -40.08 -24.84 -9.88
CA GLU A 304 -40.63 -23.92 -10.91
C GLU A 304 -39.66 -23.59 -12.07
N SER A 305 -38.46 -24.17 -12.07
CA SER A 305 -37.53 -24.11 -13.19
C SER A 305 -37.70 -25.30 -14.14
N ILE A 306 -37.52 -25.07 -15.44
CA ILE A 306 -37.56 -26.11 -16.48
C ILE A 306 -36.25 -26.91 -16.57
N GLY A 307 -35.22 -26.52 -15.80
CA GLY A 307 -33.88 -27.09 -15.89
C GLY A 307 -33.20 -26.74 -17.22
N TYR A 308 -32.17 -27.51 -17.58
CA TYR A 308 -31.43 -27.33 -18.84
C TYR A 308 -31.83 -28.33 -19.95
N GLY A 309 -32.68 -29.31 -19.65
CA GLY A 309 -33.20 -30.24 -20.66
C GLY A 309 -32.16 -31.21 -21.23
N TYR A 310 -31.16 -31.63 -20.43
CA TYR A 310 -30.11 -32.56 -20.87
C TYR A 310 -29.93 -33.72 -19.89
N THR A 311 -29.22 -34.77 -20.32
CA THR A 311 -28.86 -35.90 -19.47
C THR A 311 -27.64 -35.56 -18.60
N TRP A 312 -27.86 -35.37 -17.30
CA TRP A 312 -26.78 -35.09 -16.35
C TRP A 312 -25.96 -36.36 -16.05
N SER A 313 -24.64 -36.25 -16.18
CA SER A 313 -23.67 -37.33 -16.02
C SER A 313 -22.96 -37.27 -14.67
N GLU A 314 -23.02 -38.36 -13.90
CA GLU A 314 -22.31 -38.46 -12.62
C GLU A 314 -20.79 -38.53 -12.80
N THR A 315 -20.32 -39.19 -13.87
CA THR A 315 -18.89 -39.31 -14.16
C THR A 315 -18.23 -37.97 -14.43
N GLU A 316 -18.97 -37.00 -14.98
CA GLU A 316 -18.48 -35.63 -15.21
C GLU A 316 -18.37 -34.84 -13.90
N ALA A 317 -19.27 -35.08 -12.95
CA ALA A 317 -19.27 -34.41 -11.65
C ALA A 317 -18.14 -34.91 -10.72
N GLU A 318 -17.73 -36.17 -10.90
CA GLU A 318 -16.65 -36.82 -10.14
C GLU A 318 -15.25 -36.33 -10.52
N LYS A 319 -15.07 -35.73 -11.71
CA LYS A 319 -13.76 -35.27 -12.17
C LYS A 319 -13.18 -34.21 -11.24
N LEU A 320 -11.93 -34.41 -10.84
CA LEU A 320 -11.19 -33.44 -10.05
C LEU A 320 -10.53 -32.38 -10.94
N ILE A 321 -10.60 -31.13 -10.48
CA ILE A 321 -10.03 -29.96 -11.15
C ILE A 321 -9.28 -29.09 -10.14
N MET A 322 -8.41 -28.22 -10.64
CA MET A 322 -7.98 -27.07 -9.85
C MET A 322 -9.13 -26.05 -9.85
N ARG A 323 -9.54 -25.57 -8.67
CA ARG A 323 -10.69 -24.68 -8.53
C ARG A 323 -10.53 -23.44 -9.42
N THR A 324 -11.57 -23.13 -10.19
CA THR A 324 -11.53 -22.02 -11.18
C THR A 324 -12.01 -20.69 -10.60
N HIS A 325 -12.72 -20.76 -9.46
CA HIS A 325 -13.23 -19.64 -8.71
C HIS A 325 -13.53 -20.05 -7.25
N THR A 326 -13.53 -19.09 -6.33
CA THR A 326 -13.83 -19.33 -4.90
C THR A 326 -15.30 -19.66 -4.64
N THR A 327 -16.19 -19.51 -5.62
CA THR A 327 -17.63 -19.77 -5.51
C THR A 327 -17.94 -21.25 -5.21
N ALA A 328 -17.01 -22.16 -5.52
CA ALA A 328 -17.09 -23.55 -5.09
C ALA A 328 -17.09 -23.68 -3.56
N VAL A 329 -16.31 -22.84 -2.86
CA VAL A 329 -16.28 -22.80 -1.39
C VAL A 329 -17.58 -22.21 -0.86
N SER A 330 -18.09 -21.17 -1.51
CA SER A 330 -19.38 -20.55 -1.18
C SER A 330 -20.54 -21.54 -1.25
N SER A 331 -20.61 -22.37 -2.29
CA SER A 331 -21.66 -23.40 -2.40
C SER A 331 -21.56 -24.45 -1.30
N ASN A 332 -20.35 -24.86 -0.92
CA ASN A 332 -20.13 -25.77 0.20
C ASN A 332 -20.56 -25.14 1.54
N MET A 333 -20.21 -23.88 1.78
CA MET A 333 -20.60 -23.16 3.00
C MET A 333 -22.11 -22.94 3.09
N LEU A 334 -22.77 -22.63 1.97
CA LEU A 334 -24.23 -22.52 1.91
C LEU A 334 -24.91 -23.87 2.12
N TYR A 335 -24.33 -24.97 1.60
CA TYR A 335 -24.82 -26.32 1.88
C TYR A 335 -24.79 -26.61 3.39
N GLN A 336 -23.67 -26.31 4.06
CA GLN A 336 -23.54 -26.49 5.51
C GLN A 336 -24.55 -25.64 6.29
N LEU A 337 -24.72 -24.38 5.91
CA LEU A 337 -25.73 -23.48 6.51
C LEU A 337 -27.15 -24.04 6.35
N ALA A 338 -27.46 -24.66 5.20
CA ALA A 338 -28.75 -25.27 4.94
C ALA A 338 -29.01 -26.55 5.76
N GLN A 339 -27.97 -27.20 6.30
CA GLN A 339 -28.13 -28.37 7.16
C GLN A 339 -28.34 -28.01 8.65
N GLU A 340 -28.24 -26.73 9.01
CA GLU A 340 -28.54 -26.28 10.38
C GLU A 340 -30.04 -26.45 10.68
N LYS A 341 -30.38 -26.70 11.96
CA LYS A 341 -31.78 -26.95 12.37
C LYS A 341 -32.72 -25.78 12.04
N GLU A 342 -32.22 -24.56 12.19
CA GLU A 342 -32.92 -23.33 11.88
C GLU A 342 -32.02 -22.43 11.04
N PHE A 343 -32.58 -21.81 10.01
CA PHE A 343 -31.83 -20.85 9.20
C PHE A 343 -31.48 -19.61 10.02
N ARG A 344 -30.20 -19.23 9.97
CA ARG A 344 -29.69 -17.95 10.48
C ARG A 344 -29.10 -17.11 9.34
N PRO A 345 -29.28 -15.78 9.35
CA PRO A 345 -28.60 -14.91 8.41
C PRO A 345 -27.08 -15.04 8.52
N ALA A 346 -26.39 -14.99 7.39
CA ALA A 346 -24.95 -15.17 7.34
C ALA A 346 -24.29 -14.24 6.32
N LYS A 347 -23.10 -13.75 6.66
CA LYS A 347 -22.22 -12.98 5.78
C LYS A 347 -20.88 -13.70 5.71
N TYR A 348 -20.50 -14.15 4.52
CA TYR A 348 -19.29 -14.93 4.33
C TYR A 348 -18.38 -14.28 3.29
N PHE A 349 -17.07 -14.40 3.48
CA PHE A 349 -16.10 -13.95 2.50
C PHE A 349 -14.91 -14.88 2.41
N SER A 350 -14.19 -14.83 1.29
CA SER A 350 -12.91 -15.51 1.13
C SER A 350 -11.99 -14.72 0.22
N ILE A 351 -10.68 -14.85 0.44
CA ILE A 351 -9.68 -14.35 -0.49
C ILE A 351 -8.64 -15.44 -0.71
N ASP A 352 -8.66 -16.06 -1.88
CA ASP A 352 -7.76 -17.17 -2.13
C ASP A 352 -7.47 -17.39 -3.62
N ARG A 353 -6.45 -18.20 -3.89
CA ARG A 353 -5.92 -18.46 -5.22
C ARG A 353 -6.84 -19.36 -6.05
N VAL A 354 -7.06 -19.01 -7.30
CA VAL A 354 -7.85 -19.77 -8.28
C VAL A 354 -7.00 -20.01 -9.52
N PHE A 355 -7.38 -21.02 -10.31
CA PHE A 355 -6.58 -21.52 -11.43
C PHE A 355 -7.43 -21.56 -12.70
N ARG A 356 -6.92 -20.97 -13.78
CA ARG A 356 -7.59 -20.99 -15.09
C ARG A 356 -6.55 -21.29 -16.16
N ASN A 357 -6.90 -22.14 -17.11
CA ASN A 357 -6.02 -22.52 -18.21
C ASN A 357 -5.99 -21.44 -19.31
N GLU A 358 -5.83 -20.19 -18.90
CA GLU A 358 -5.77 -19.05 -19.81
C GLU A 358 -4.33 -18.82 -20.29
N THR A 359 -4.19 -18.25 -21.49
CA THR A 359 -2.86 -17.91 -22.02
C THR A 359 -2.25 -16.79 -21.18
N VAL A 360 -1.06 -17.03 -20.63
CA VAL A 360 -0.37 -16.06 -19.78
C VAL A 360 0.09 -14.84 -20.59
N ASP A 361 -0.45 -13.66 -20.28
CA ASP A 361 -0.11 -12.38 -20.92
C ASP A 361 0.28 -11.32 -19.87
N ALA A 362 0.29 -10.03 -20.23
CA ALA A 362 0.65 -8.94 -19.31
C ALA A 362 -0.45 -8.64 -18.26
N THR A 363 -1.66 -9.15 -18.47
CA THR A 363 -2.89 -8.89 -17.70
C THR A 363 -3.53 -10.15 -17.12
N HIS A 364 -3.21 -11.33 -17.66
CA HIS A 364 -3.76 -12.63 -17.28
C HIS A 364 -2.65 -13.59 -16.83
N LEU A 365 -2.90 -14.30 -15.75
CA LEU A 365 -2.06 -15.37 -15.21
C LEU A 365 -2.89 -16.65 -15.10
N ALA A 366 -2.22 -17.80 -15.22
CA ALA A 366 -2.85 -19.10 -15.01
C ALA A 366 -3.31 -19.31 -13.55
N GLU A 367 -2.72 -18.58 -12.61
CA GLU A 367 -3.12 -18.52 -11.21
C GLU A 367 -3.19 -17.06 -10.72
N PHE A 368 -4.24 -16.73 -9.98
CA PHE A 368 -4.46 -15.39 -9.40
C PHE A 368 -5.37 -15.49 -8.18
N HIS A 369 -5.54 -14.42 -7.40
CA HIS A 369 -6.36 -14.45 -6.19
C HIS A 369 -7.73 -13.80 -6.43
N GLN A 370 -8.77 -14.57 -6.15
CA GLN A 370 -10.15 -14.10 -6.18
C GLN A 370 -10.58 -13.71 -4.77
N ILE A 371 -11.15 -12.52 -4.66
CA ILE A 371 -11.89 -12.05 -3.50
C ILE A 371 -13.35 -12.34 -3.76
N GLU A 372 -14.06 -12.93 -2.80
CA GLU A 372 -15.48 -13.18 -2.89
C GLU A 372 -16.18 -12.85 -1.58
N GLY A 373 -17.36 -12.23 -1.67
CA GLY A 373 -18.25 -11.96 -0.55
C GLY A 373 -19.66 -12.39 -0.89
N LEU A 374 -20.38 -12.91 0.10
CA LEU A 374 -21.80 -13.26 -0.02
C LEU A 374 -22.58 -12.95 1.26
N VAL A 375 -23.87 -12.67 1.10
CA VAL A 375 -24.82 -12.47 2.19
C VAL A 375 -26.05 -13.32 1.92
N ALA A 376 -26.40 -14.19 2.88
CA ALA A 376 -27.60 -15.01 2.88
C ALA A 376 -28.56 -14.49 3.95
N ASP A 377 -29.75 -14.05 3.53
CA ASP A 377 -30.78 -13.55 4.44
C ASP A 377 -32.17 -13.65 3.79
N ARG A 378 -33.23 -13.45 4.58
CA ARG A 378 -34.61 -13.51 4.10
C ARG A 378 -34.97 -12.29 3.28
N ASN A 379 -35.60 -12.52 2.13
CA ASN A 379 -36.19 -11.49 1.26
C ASN A 379 -35.23 -10.40 0.76
N ILE A 380 -33.92 -10.65 0.73
CA ILE A 380 -32.97 -9.69 0.17
C ILE A 380 -33.16 -9.49 -1.34
N THR A 381 -32.83 -8.30 -1.79
CA THR A 381 -33.12 -7.80 -3.13
C THR A 381 -31.85 -7.33 -3.83
N LEU A 382 -31.98 -7.02 -5.12
CA LEU A 382 -30.91 -6.40 -5.90
C LEU A 382 -30.47 -5.05 -5.31
N GLY A 383 -31.39 -4.31 -4.67
CA GLY A 383 -31.09 -3.05 -3.99
C GLY A 383 -30.13 -3.24 -2.82
N ASP A 384 -30.28 -4.33 -2.07
CA ASP A 384 -29.38 -4.69 -0.97
C ASP A 384 -27.98 -5.02 -1.48
N LEU A 385 -27.86 -5.75 -2.60
CA LEU A 385 -26.57 -5.99 -3.26
C LEU A 385 -25.89 -4.67 -3.66
N ILE A 386 -26.62 -3.76 -4.32
CA ILE A 386 -26.07 -2.45 -4.71
C ILE A 386 -25.65 -1.63 -3.47
N GLY A 387 -26.46 -1.65 -2.41
CA GLY A 387 -26.15 -0.97 -1.14
C GLY A 387 -24.88 -1.52 -0.50
N MET A 388 -24.77 -2.84 -0.42
CA MET A 388 -23.59 -3.54 0.10
C MET A 388 -22.33 -3.21 -0.72
N LEU A 389 -22.42 -3.26 -2.05
CA LEU A 389 -21.31 -2.93 -2.95
C LEU A 389 -20.88 -1.47 -2.83
N LYS A 390 -21.81 -0.52 -2.70
CA LYS A 390 -21.50 0.89 -2.44
C LYS A 390 -20.78 1.07 -1.11
N GLY A 391 -21.25 0.42 -0.05
CA GLY A 391 -20.61 0.47 1.27
C GLY A 391 -19.20 -0.13 1.25
N PHE A 392 -19.04 -1.28 0.61
CA PHE A 392 -17.77 -1.98 0.44
C PHE A 392 -16.76 -1.15 -0.37
N CYS A 393 -17.15 -0.63 -1.53
CA CYS A 393 -16.28 0.19 -2.38
C CYS A 393 -15.91 1.52 -1.74
N ARG A 394 -16.81 2.15 -0.97
CA ARG A 394 -16.49 3.38 -0.23
C ARG A 394 -15.35 3.17 0.77
N LYS A 395 -15.34 2.04 1.47
CA LYS A 395 -14.23 1.66 2.38
C LYS A 395 -12.90 1.40 1.65
N LEU A 396 -12.96 1.06 0.35
CA LEU A 396 -11.79 0.96 -0.53
C LEU A 396 -11.34 2.30 -1.10
N GLY A 397 -12.04 3.40 -0.80
CA GLY A 397 -11.78 4.72 -1.39
C GLY A 397 -12.35 4.90 -2.80
N LEU A 398 -13.30 4.05 -3.21
CA LEU A 398 -13.99 4.14 -4.50
C LEU A 398 -15.43 4.63 -4.30
N GLY A 399 -15.72 5.85 -4.74
CA GLY A 399 -17.04 6.50 -4.52
C GLY A 399 -18.01 6.43 -5.71
N ASN A 400 -17.51 6.45 -6.94
CA ASN A 400 -18.33 6.57 -8.14
C ASN A 400 -18.48 5.22 -8.85
N LEU A 401 -19.57 4.52 -8.56
CA LEU A 401 -19.88 3.20 -9.11
C LEU A 401 -20.96 3.25 -10.19
N ARG A 402 -20.82 2.39 -11.20
CA ARG A 402 -21.86 2.04 -12.17
C ARG A 402 -22.03 0.53 -12.23
N PHE A 403 -23.26 0.10 -12.48
CA PHE A 403 -23.62 -1.31 -12.59
C PHE A 403 -24.16 -1.58 -13.98
N LYS A 404 -23.68 -2.65 -14.61
CA LYS A 404 -24.10 -3.07 -15.95
C LYS A 404 -24.67 -4.48 -15.86
N PRO A 405 -25.88 -4.75 -16.39
CA PRO A 405 -26.42 -6.10 -16.44
C PRO A 405 -25.45 -7.07 -17.14
N ALA A 406 -25.30 -8.26 -16.57
CA ALA A 406 -24.39 -9.29 -17.04
C ALA A 406 -25.09 -10.65 -17.03
N TYR A 407 -24.36 -11.69 -17.44
CA TYR A 407 -24.81 -13.07 -17.34
C TYR A 407 -23.77 -13.86 -16.55
N ASN A 408 -24.20 -14.53 -15.47
CA ASN A 408 -23.48 -15.64 -14.88
C ASN A 408 -24.46 -16.82 -14.75
N PRO A 409 -24.04 -18.08 -15.01
CA PRO A 409 -24.92 -19.24 -14.95
C PRO A 409 -25.64 -19.43 -13.61
N TYR A 410 -24.99 -18.99 -12.53
CA TYR A 410 -25.42 -19.22 -11.16
C TYR A 410 -26.10 -18.01 -10.50
N THR A 411 -26.24 -16.88 -11.22
CA THR A 411 -26.93 -15.70 -10.68
C THR A 411 -28.01 -15.12 -11.60
N GLU A 412 -29.16 -14.78 -11.03
CA GLU A 412 -30.22 -14.02 -11.69
C GLU A 412 -30.96 -13.15 -10.66
N PRO A 413 -30.92 -11.80 -10.78
CA PRO A 413 -30.16 -10.99 -11.74
C PRO A 413 -28.63 -10.97 -11.48
N SER A 414 -27.86 -10.62 -12.52
CA SER A 414 -26.39 -10.46 -12.48
C SER A 414 -25.95 -9.06 -12.93
N MET A 415 -24.87 -8.54 -12.36
CA MET A 415 -24.28 -7.25 -12.76
C MET A 415 -22.76 -7.20 -12.64
N GLU A 416 -22.12 -6.61 -13.64
CA GLU A 416 -20.74 -6.11 -13.59
C GLU A 416 -20.67 -4.80 -12.82
N ILE A 417 -19.56 -4.60 -12.12
CA ILE A 417 -19.30 -3.44 -11.27
C ILE A 417 -18.18 -2.61 -11.90
N PHE A 418 -18.47 -1.34 -12.17
CA PHE A 418 -17.52 -0.37 -12.71
C PHE A 418 -17.26 0.73 -11.69
N ALA A 419 -16.01 1.10 -11.49
CA ALA A 419 -15.62 2.26 -10.69
C ALA A 419 -14.92 3.31 -11.55
N TYR A 420 -15.20 4.59 -11.31
CA TYR A 420 -14.47 5.67 -11.95
C TYR A 420 -13.05 5.76 -11.39
N HIS A 421 -12.06 5.79 -12.27
CA HIS A 421 -10.66 5.93 -11.88
C HIS A 421 -10.14 7.31 -12.26
N ASP A 422 -9.94 8.18 -11.27
CA ASP A 422 -9.63 9.61 -11.46
C ASP A 422 -8.41 9.85 -12.35
N LYS A 423 -7.35 9.04 -12.20
CA LYS A 423 -6.12 9.21 -12.99
C LYS A 423 -6.23 8.70 -14.42
N LEU A 424 -7.16 7.78 -14.70
CA LEU A 424 -7.37 7.24 -16.05
C LEU A 424 -8.52 7.98 -16.77
N GLY A 425 -9.28 8.82 -16.05
CA GLY A 425 -10.40 9.57 -16.59
C GLY A 425 -11.53 8.69 -17.14
N LYS A 426 -11.63 7.42 -16.73
CA LYS A 426 -12.59 6.46 -17.27
C LYS A 426 -13.11 5.48 -16.21
N PHE A 427 -14.26 4.87 -16.51
CA PHE A 427 -14.77 3.74 -15.75
C PHE A 427 -13.96 2.48 -16.06
N VAL A 428 -13.58 1.77 -15.00
CA VAL A 428 -12.84 0.50 -15.07
C VAL A 428 -13.68 -0.57 -14.38
N GLU A 429 -13.77 -1.74 -15.00
CA GLU A 429 -14.42 -2.91 -14.41
C GLU A 429 -13.60 -3.41 -13.21
N ILE A 430 -14.22 -3.41 -12.04
CA ILE A 430 -13.60 -3.85 -10.78
C ILE A 430 -14.05 -5.24 -10.35
N GLY A 431 -15.17 -5.73 -10.88
CA GLY A 431 -15.55 -7.15 -10.81
C GLY A 431 -17.01 -7.41 -11.14
N ASN A 432 -17.54 -8.53 -10.64
CA ASN A 432 -18.84 -9.08 -11.03
C ASN A 432 -19.65 -9.49 -9.79
N SER A 433 -20.98 -9.51 -9.89
CA SER A 433 -21.89 -9.81 -8.79
C SER A 433 -23.25 -10.29 -9.28
N GLY A 434 -24.06 -10.80 -8.36
CA GLY A 434 -25.45 -11.17 -8.66
C GLY A 434 -26.18 -11.79 -7.48
N MET A 435 -27.41 -12.20 -7.73
CA MET A 435 -28.24 -12.96 -6.78
C MET A 435 -28.23 -14.43 -7.15
N PHE A 436 -27.84 -15.33 -6.24
CA PHE A 436 -27.80 -16.76 -6.57
C PHE A 436 -29.19 -17.27 -6.95
N ARG A 437 -29.20 -18.11 -7.98
CA ARG A 437 -30.40 -18.69 -8.57
C ARG A 437 -31.16 -19.60 -7.59
N PRO A 438 -32.50 -19.65 -7.64
CA PRO A 438 -33.27 -20.63 -6.85
C PRO A 438 -32.87 -22.08 -7.14
N GLU A 439 -32.52 -22.40 -8.39
CA GLU A 439 -32.09 -23.74 -8.79
C GLU A 439 -30.73 -24.15 -8.19
N MET A 440 -29.94 -23.18 -7.74
CA MET A 440 -28.75 -23.42 -6.94
C MET A 440 -29.12 -23.57 -5.45
N LEU A 441 -29.96 -22.68 -4.92
CA LEU A 441 -30.18 -22.57 -3.46
C LEU A 441 -31.17 -23.60 -2.89
N LEU A 442 -32.26 -23.89 -3.59
CA LEU A 442 -33.33 -24.74 -3.08
C LEU A 442 -32.92 -26.22 -2.97
N PRO A 443 -32.14 -26.80 -3.92
CA PRO A 443 -31.60 -28.15 -3.75
C PRO A 443 -30.70 -28.32 -2.52
N LEU A 444 -30.02 -27.26 -2.06
CA LEU A 444 -29.21 -27.28 -0.82
C LEU A 444 -30.08 -27.54 0.41
N GLY A 445 -31.36 -27.16 0.36
CA GLY A 445 -32.30 -27.23 1.48
C GLY A 445 -32.56 -25.88 2.16
N LEU A 446 -32.12 -24.76 1.57
CA LEU A 446 -32.44 -23.43 2.10
C LEU A 446 -33.95 -23.15 1.98
N PRO A 447 -34.56 -22.43 2.96
CA PRO A 447 -35.96 -22.03 2.87
C PRO A 447 -36.25 -21.17 1.63
N PRO A 448 -37.45 -21.26 1.01
CA PRO A 448 -37.77 -20.52 -0.21
C PRO A 448 -37.74 -18.99 -0.10
N ASP A 449 -37.88 -18.45 1.11
CA ASP A 449 -37.82 -17.01 1.38
C ASP A 449 -36.40 -16.51 1.67
N VAL A 450 -35.42 -17.41 1.74
CA VAL A 450 -33.99 -17.07 1.85
C VAL A 450 -33.41 -16.83 0.46
N ARG A 451 -32.72 -15.71 0.31
CA ARG A 451 -31.99 -15.35 -0.91
C ARG A 451 -30.54 -15.08 -0.57
N VAL A 452 -29.68 -15.20 -1.56
CA VAL A 452 -28.24 -14.96 -1.39
C VAL A 452 -27.74 -14.00 -2.45
N ILE A 453 -27.11 -12.91 -2.02
CA ILE A 453 -26.39 -11.97 -2.88
C ILE A 453 -24.89 -12.28 -2.79
N ALA A 454 -24.16 -12.19 -3.89
CA ALA A 454 -22.73 -12.45 -3.92
C ALA A 454 -22.01 -11.53 -4.91
N TRP A 455 -20.71 -11.31 -4.68
CA TRP A 455 -19.84 -10.58 -5.57
C TRP A 455 -18.41 -11.10 -5.51
N GLY A 456 -17.69 -10.92 -6.61
CA GLY A 456 -16.30 -11.34 -6.78
C GLY A 456 -15.44 -10.26 -7.45
N LEU A 457 -14.21 -10.13 -6.99
CA LEU A 457 -13.22 -9.15 -7.46
C LEU A 457 -11.84 -9.82 -7.61
N GLY A 458 -11.03 -9.36 -8.55
CA GLY A 458 -9.63 -9.81 -8.69
C GLY A 458 -8.67 -9.00 -7.84
N LEU A 459 -7.93 -9.64 -6.93
CA LEU A 459 -6.99 -8.95 -6.02
C LEU A 459 -5.83 -8.28 -6.77
N GLU A 460 -5.31 -8.95 -7.81
CA GLU A 460 -4.19 -8.47 -8.62
C GLU A 460 -4.55 -7.19 -9.35
N ARG A 461 -5.72 -7.12 -10.00
CA ARG A 461 -6.17 -5.92 -10.74
C ARG A 461 -6.22 -4.70 -9.82
N PHE A 462 -6.76 -4.85 -8.61
CA PHE A 462 -6.77 -3.79 -7.61
C PHE A 462 -5.38 -3.36 -7.18
N THR A 463 -4.49 -4.34 -6.94
CA THR A 463 -3.12 -4.08 -6.50
C THR A 463 -2.32 -3.36 -7.58
N MET A 464 -2.47 -3.77 -8.84
CA MET A 464 -1.83 -3.14 -9.99
C MET A 464 -2.24 -1.67 -10.15
N ILE A 465 -3.54 -1.39 -10.03
CA ILE A 465 -4.05 0.00 -10.08
C ILE A 465 -3.49 0.83 -8.91
N LYS A 466 -3.49 0.27 -7.70
CA LYS A 466 -3.04 0.97 -6.48
C LYS A 466 -1.55 1.31 -6.51
N TYR A 467 -0.72 0.37 -6.94
CA TYR A 467 0.74 0.49 -6.98
C TYR A 467 1.30 0.93 -8.33
N LYS A 468 0.45 1.23 -9.32
CA LYS A 468 0.83 1.62 -10.69
C LYS A 468 1.72 0.57 -11.37
N ILE A 469 1.34 -0.70 -11.25
CA ILE A 469 2.04 -1.81 -11.89
C ILE A 469 1.33 -2.12 -13.22
N GLU A 470 2.07 -2.06 -14.32
CA GLU A 470 1.52 -2.29 -15.66
C GLU A 470 1.44 -3.77 -16.03
N ASN A 471 2.41 -4.57 -15.56
CA ASN A 471 2.51 -5.99 -15.87
C ASN A 471 2.26 -6.84 -14.63
N ILE A 472 1.26 -7.73 -14.67
CA ILE A 472 0.89 -8.60 -13.55
C ILE A 472 2.04 -9.52 -13.10
N ARG A 473 2.98 -9.86 -14.00
CA ARG A 473 4.14 -10.72 -13.71
C ARG A 473 5.21 -10.03 -12.87
N ASP A 474 5.21 -8.70 -12.86
CA ASP A 474 6.06 -7.90 -11.96
C ASP A 474 5.49 -7.89 -10.54
N LEU A 475 4.21 -8.27 -10.39
CA LEU A 475 3.52 -8.36 -9.12
C LEU A 475 3.48 -9.78 -8.57
N LEU A 476 3.24 -10.81 -9.40
CA LEU A 476 3.08 -12.20 -8.93
C LEU A 476 3.98 -13.15 -9.73
N GLY A 477 4.77 -13.94 -9.00
CA GLY A 477 5.60 -15.01 -9.56
C GLY A 477 7.06 -14.95 -9.08
N HIS A 478 7.87 -15.90 -9.54
CA HIS A 478 9.28 -15.99 -9.16
C HIS A 478 10.18 -14.93 -9.82
N LYS A 479 9.64 -14.15 -10.77
CA LYS A 479 10.36 -13.07 -11.48
C LYS A 479 10.13 -11.68 -10.87
N VAL A 480 9.43 -11.60 -9.74
CA VAL A 480 9.15 -10.33 -9.07
C VAL A 480 10.47 -9.70 -8.61
N ASP A 481 10.59 -8.39 -8.87
CA ASP A 481 11.72 -7.59 -8.44
C ASP A 481 11.67 -7.34 -6.93
N LEU A 482 12.64 -7.89 -6.21
CA LEU A 482 12.72 -7.75 -4.76
C LEU A 482 12.99 -6.30 -4.33
N ASP A 483 13.69 -5.50 -5.12
CA ASP A 483 13.95 -4.10 -4.76
C ASP A 483 12.70 -3.25 -4.89
N LYS A 484 11.80 -3.59 -5.82
CA LYS A 484 10.42 -3.04 -5.83
C LYS A 484 9.67 -3.44 -4.57
N ILE A 485 9.75 -4.70 -4.11
CA ILE A 485 9.09 -5.12 -2.84
C ILE A 485 9.62 -4.30 -1.65
N LYS A 486 10.94 -4.07 -1.57
CA LYS A 486 11.57 -3.32 -0.48
C LYS A 486 11.16 -1.85 -0.44
N SER A 487 11.11 -1.22 -1.61
CA SER A 487 10.75 0.19 -1.78
C SER A 487 9.25 0.46 -1.75
N ASN A 488 8.42 -0.58 -1.86
CA ASN A 488 6.98 -0.42 -1.97
C ASN A 488 6.37 0.17 -0.69
N PRO A 489 5.69 1.32 -0.80
CA PRO A 489 5.13 1.98 0.36
C PRO A 489 4.03 1.14 1.03
N ILE A 490 3.79 1.45 2.28
CA ILE A 490 2.65 0.91 3.04
C ILE A 490 1.35 1.45 2.41
N THR A 491 0.32 0.61 2.21
CA THR A 491 -0.97 1.13 1.74
C THR A 491 -1.59 2.04 2.80
N SER A 492 -2.27 3.11 2.38
CA SER A 492 -2.94 4.10 3.25
C SER A 492 -3.70 3.51 4.45
N ASN A 493 -4.45 2.41 4.25
CA ASN A 493 -5.19 1.74 5.32
C ASN A 493 -4.33 0.79 6.17
N TYR A 494 -3.18 0.36 5.67
CA TYR A 494 -2.18 -0.42 6.40
C TYR A 494 -1.30 0.48 7.30
N ILE A 495 -1.26 1.80 7.08
CA ILE A 495 -0.71 2.76 8.06
C ILE A 495 -1.61 2.81 9.30
N GLN A 496 -2.93 2.95 9.10
CA GLN A 496 -3.90 2.77 10.19
C GLN A 496 -3.67 1.44 10.90
N LYS A 497 -3.42 0.34 10.17
CA LYS A 497 -3.31 -1.01 10.77
C LYS A 497 -1.94 -1.40 11.33
N ILE A 498 -0.78 -0.97 10.82
CA ILE A 498 0.49 -1.16 11.53
C ILE A 498 0.47 -0.34 12.82
N GLN A 499 -0.06 0.90 12.77
CA GLN A 499 -0.31 1.67 13.99
C GLN A 499 -1.31 0.96 14.91
N LEU A 500 -2.41 0.38 14.42
CA LEU A 500 -3.42 -0.25 15.29
C LEU A 500 -3.02 -1.66 15.78
N ASN A 501 -2.54 -2.57 14.92
CA ASN A 501 -2.35 -3.99 15.24
C ASN A 501 -1.00 -4.32 15.90
N SER A 502 0.09 -3.64 15.53
CA SER A 502 1.39 -3.88 16.21
C SER A 502 1.43 -3.28 17.62
N LEU A 503 0.55 -2.31 17.90
CA LEU A 503 0.45 -1.61 19.18
C LEU A 503 -0.75 -2.01 20.04
N SER A 504 -1.75 -2.72 19.49
CA SER A 504 -2.92 -3.24 20.24
C SER A 504 -2.56 -4.25 21.33
N LYS A 505 -1.39 -4.90 21.28
CA LYS A 505 -1.00 -5.88 22.30
C LYS A 505 -0.45 -5.26 23.58
N ASN A 506 0.02 -4.01 23.57
CA ASN A 506 0.76 -3.46 24.71
C ASN A 506 0.25 -2.11 25.28
N ASN A 507 -0.67 -1.38 24.64
CA ASN A 507 -1.12 -0.06 25.11
C ASN A 507 -2.65 0.11 25.08
N LEU A 508 -3.42 -0.83 25.64
CA LEU A 508 -4.86 -0.65 25.84
C LEU A 508 -5.09 0.20 27.10
N SER A 509 -5.79 1.33 26.95
CA SER A 509 -6.23 2.15 28.07
C SER A 509 -7.21 1.40 28.97
N ILE A 510 -7.31 1.82 30.23
CA ILE A 510 -8.36 1.37 31.13
C ILE A 510 -9.38 2.51 31.24
N PHE A 511 -10.67 2.22 31.33
CA PHE A 511 -11.68 3.23 31.66
C PHE A 511 -12.15 3.06 33.10
N GLU A 512 -12.25 4.17 33.82
CA GLU A 512 -12.86 4.29 35.15
C GLU A 512 -14.24 4.92 35.03
N LEU A 513 -15.24 4.32 35.68
CA LEU A 513 -16.59 4.86 35.75
C LEU A 513 -16.66 6.08 36.68
N GLN A 514 -17.11 7.23 36.18
CA GLN A 514 -17.41 8.41 36.98
C GLN A 514 -18.92 8.47 37.28
N LEU A 515 -19.25 8.46 38.57
CA LEU A 515 -20.62 8.57 39.09
C LEU A 515 -20.86 9.94 39.78
N PRO A 516 -22.14 10.36 39.95
CA PRO A 516 -22.55 11.49 40.81
C PRO A 516 -21.88 11.47 42.20
N SER A 517 -21.34 12.61 42.68
CA SER A 517 -20.60 12.64 43.97
C SER A 517 -21.52 12.68 45.19
N GLY A 518 -21.34 11.79 46.17
CA GLY A 518 -22.24 11.65 47.33
C GLY A 518 -22.94 10.31 47.45
N PHE A 519 -22.67 9.39 46.52
CA PHE A 519 -23.18 8.01 46.58
C PHE A 519 -22.39 7.09 47.54
N PHE A 520 -21.13 7.42 47.81
CA PHE A 520 -20.31 6.71 48.79
C PHE A 520 -20.31 7.51 50.10
N ASN A 521 -21.07 7.05 51.09
CA ASN A 521 -20.94 7.55 52.46
C ASN A 521 -19.50 7.32 52.96
N GLU A 522 -19.10 8.25 53.82
CA GLU A 522 -17.77 8.48 54.36
C GLU A 522 -16.90 7.23 54.61
N THR A 523 -15.62 7.36 54.27
CA THR A 523 -14.44 6.65 54.81
C THR A 523 -14.22 5.15 54.58
N THR A 524 -15.15 4.34 54.05
CA THR A 524 -14.89 2.88 53.89
C THR A 524 -15.12 2.25 52.51
N GLN A 525 -15.61 2.97 51.50
CA GLN A 525 -15.89 2.38 50.16
C GLN A 525 -15.15 2.99 48.96
N ARG A 526 -14.36 4.06 49.13
CA ARG A 526 -13.52 4.57 48.03
C ARG A 526 -12.46 3.57 47.56
N ASN A 527 -12.08 2.60 48.40
CA ASN A 527 -11.04 1.63 48.10
C ASN A 527 -11.55 0.28 47.56
N GLN A 528 -12.85 0.10 47.30
CA GLN A 528 -13.38 -1.23 46.92
C GLN A 528 -14.24 -1.33 45.66
N ASN A 529 -14.55 -0.26 44.92
CA ASN A 529 -15.31 -0.38 43.65
C ASN A 529 -14.86 0.62 42.57
N ASN A 530 -13.57 0.66 42.23
CA ASN A 530 -13.15 1.25 40.96
C ASN A 530 -13.42 0.23 39.84
N PHE A 531 -14.49 0.43 39.09
CA PHE A 531 -14.76 -0.36 37.89
C PHE A 531 -13.80 0.06 36.79
N PHE A 532 -12.81 -0.81 36.53
CA PHE A 532 -11.80 -0.65 35.49
C PHE A 532 -12.18 -1.50 34.28
N PHE A 533 -12.35 -0.89 33.10
CA PHE A 533 -12.72 -1.57 31.85
C PHE A 533 -11.59 -1.52 30.82
N PRO A 534 -11.33 -2.58 30.04
CA PRO A 534 -10.33 -2.55 28.97
C PRO A 534 -10.77 -1.63 27.80
N ALA A 535 -9.79 -0.99 27.12
CA ALA A 535 -10.01 -0.08 25.98
C ALA A 535 -10.57 -0.72 24.70
N HIS A 536 -10.80 -2.03 24.69
CA HIS A 536 -11.65 -2.68 23.70
C HIS A 536 -12.96 -3.10 24.39
N LEU A 537 -13.97 -2.24 24.33
CA LEU A 537 -15.32 -2.59 24.79
C LEU A 537 -16.10 -3.23 23.64
N GLY A 538 -15.88 -4.53 23.45
CA GLY A 538 -16.89 -5.43 22.86
C GLY A 538 -17.86 -5.82 23.97
N LEU A 539 -19.09 -5.30 23.95
CA LEU A 539 -20.02 -5.36 25.09
C LEU A 539 -20.68 -6.72 25.38
N THR A 540 -19.96 -7.80 25.12
CA THR A 540 -20.29 -9.17 25.55
C THR A 540 -19.61 -9.58 26.86
N ASP A 541 -18.57 -8.87 27.31
CA ASP A 541 -17.71 -9.34 28.41
C ASP A 541 -18.05 -8.76 29.80
N LEU A 542 -18.98 -7.82 29.91
CA LEU A 542 -19.47 -7.28 31.19
C LEU A 542 -20.59 -8.18 31.76
N LYS A 543 -20.21 -9.29 32.39
CA LYS A 543 -21.17 -10.08 33.18
C LYS A 543 -21.44 -9.34 34.50
N ASN A 544 -22.71 -9.09 34.81
CA ASN A 544 -23.25 -8.65 36.12
C ASN A 544 -23.12 -7.17 36.52
N ILE A 545 -23.08 -6.22 35.57
CA ILE A 545 -23.13 -4.78 35.92
C ILE A 545 -24.55 -4.23 35.73
N SER A 546 -25.22 -3.92 36.83
CA SER A 546 -26.48 -3.19 36.86
C SER A 546 -26.44 -2.18 38.02
N TYR A 547 -26.25 -0.91 37.68
CA TYR A 547 -26.38 0.22 38.59
C TYR A 547 -27.51 1.14 38.10
N PRO A 548 -28.20 1.86 38.99
CA PRO A 548 -29.33 2.73 38.61
C PRO A 548 -29.00 3.77 37.52
N TYR A 549 -27.73 4.14 37.41
CA TYR A 549 -27.22 5.17 36.48
C TYR A 549 -26.36 4.60 35.35
N PHE A 550 -26.03 3.31 35.39
CA PHE A 550 -25.13 2.62 34.47
C PHE A 550 -25.48 1.13 34.43
N TYR A 551 -26.07 0.65 33.35
CA TYR A 551 -26.50 -0.74 33.26
C TYR A 551 -26.40 -1.27 31.84
N LYS A 552 -26.25 -2.60 31.73
CA LYS A 552 -26.23 -3.28 30.45
C LYS A 552 -27.64 -3.41 29.88
N ASN A 553 -27.79 -3.12 28.60
CA ASN A 553 -28.98 -3.47 27.83
C ASN A 553 -28.69 -4.76 27.06
N ASP A 554 -29.09 -5.90 27.63
CA ASP A 554 -28.81 -7.23 27.06
C ASP A 554 -29.45 -7.44 25.68
N GLY A 555 -30.60 -6.82 25.41
CA GLY A 555 -31.29 -6.95 24.13
C GLY A 555 -30.53 -6.31 22.96
N LEU A 556 -29.86 -5.19 23.22
CA LEU A 556 -29.15 -4.41 22.19
C LEU A 556 -27.62 -4.50 22.27
N LYS A 557 -27.09 -5.26 23.24
CA LYS A 557 -25.65 -5.45 23.49
C LYS A 557 -24.91 -4.11 23.65
N SER A 558 -25.43 -3.28 24.54
CA SER A 558 -24.97 -1.89 24.78
C SER A 558 -24.95 -1.56 26.27
N ILE A 559 -24.30 -0.44 26.64
CA ILE A 559 -24.39 0.13 27.99
C ILE A 559 -25.20 1.42 27.95
N VAL A 560 -26.17 1.52 28.86
CA VAL A 560 -26.94 2.73 29.09
C VAL A 560 -26.27 3.58 30.16
N PHE A 561 -26.09 4.86 29.87
CA PHE A 561 -25.65 5.90 30.79
C PHE A 561 -26.82 6.82 31.09
N PHE A 562 -27.33 6.73 32.30
CA PHE A 562 -28.49 7.47 32.76
C PHE A 562 -28.05 8.55 33.77
N SER A 563 -28.45 9.80 33.53
CA SER A 563 -28.11 10.95 34.37
C SER A 563 -29.36 11.75 34.76
N PRO A 564 -29.87 11.63 36.00
CA PRO A 564 -31.02 12.40 36.47
C PRO A 564 -30.63 13.84 36.77
N ILE A 565 -31.49 14.81 36.48
CA ILE A 565 -31.21 16.24 36.74
C ILE A 565 -31.06 16.54 38.23
N ALA A 566 -31.86 15.87 39.07
CA ALA A 566 -31.82 15.98 40.52
C ALA A 566 -30.72 15.15 41.19
N GLY A 567 -29.83 14.52 40.41
CA GLY A 567 -28.72 13.74 40.93
C GLY A 567 -27.61 14.60 41.52
N PHE A 568 -26.62 13.94 42.12
CA PHE A 568 -25.45 14.64 42.61
C PHE A 568 -24.49 15.06 41.48
N THR A 569 -23.78 16.17 41.67
CA THR A 569 -22.80 16.67 40.70
C THR A 569 -21.39 16.25 41.09
N THR A 570 -20.35 16.64 40.36
CA THR A 570 -18.94 16.48 40.79
C THR A 570 -18.40 17.82 41.26
N GLU A 571 -17.30 17.81 42.01
CA GLU A 571 -16.55 19.02 42.35
C GLU A 571 -16.27 19.85 41.07
N ASN A 572 -16.65 21.12 41.08
CA ASN A 572 -16.59 22.08 39.95
C ASN A 572 -17.63 21.91 38.81
N SER A 573 -18.69 21.13 38.99
CA SER A 573 -19.83 21.08 38.06
C SER A 573 -21.16 21.28 38.77
N LYS A 574 -22.09 21.99 38.10
CA LYS A 574 -23.49 22.11 38.54
C LYS A 574 -24.41 21.07 37.88
N SER A 575 -23.92 20.32 36.90
CA SER A 575 -24.70 19.31 36.19
C SER A 575 -24.23 17.89 36.51
N THR A 576 -25.19 16.97 36.47
CA THR A 576 -25.02 15.55 36.74
C THR A 576 -24.39 14.83 35.57
N ARG A 577 -23.68 13.74 35.85
CA ARG A 577 -23.01 12.95 34.83
C ARG A 577 -22.94 11.47 35.21
N THR A 578 -22.95 10.62 34.20
CA THR A 578 -22.51 9.24 34.27
C THR A 578 -21.66 9.00 33.02
N GLU A 579 -20.34 8.91 33.17
CA GLU A 579 -19.41 8.82 32.04
C GLU A 579 -18.23 7.90 32.36
N LEU A 580 -17.66 7.25 31.34
CA LEU A 580 -16.38 6.59 31.41
C LEU A 580 -15.27 7.62 31.20
N ARG A 581 -14.29 7.61 32.09
CA ARG A 581 -13.05 8.38 31.99
C ARG A 581 -11.91 7.44 31.65
N GLU A 582 -11.11 7.78 30.66
CA GLU A 582 -9.86 7.07 30.40
C GLU A 582 -8.85 7.24 31.55
N VAL A 583 -8.26 6.14 31.97
CA VAL A 583 -7.24 5.97 32.99
C VAL A 583 -6.15 5.04 32.42
N LEU A 584 -4.98 5.57 32.09
CA LEU A 584 -3.86 4.75 31.62
C LEU A 584 -3.01 4.20 32.79
N PRO A 585 -2.30 3.08 32.61
CA PRO A 585 -1.10 2.77 33.41
C PRO A 585 -0.01 3.86 33.30
N ILE A 586 -0.07 4.69 32.26
CA ILE A 586 0.88 5.75 31.90
C ILE A 586 0.16 7.10 31.75
N GLY A 587 -0.45 7.59 32.84
CA GLY A 587 -0.86 9.01 32.98
C GLY A 587 -1.75 9.62 31.86
N LEU A 588 -1.79 10.95 31.83
CA LEU A 588 -2.44 11.71 30.75
C LEU A 588 -1.55 11.66 29.49
N TRP A 589 -2.11 11.56 28.29
CA TRP A 589 -1.32 11.53 27.04
C TRP A 589 -1.02 12.94 26.51
N ASN A 590 0.16 13.11 25.91
CA ASN A 590 0.62 14.43 25.43
C ASN A 590 0.00 14.76 24.07
N VAL A 591 -0.83 15.79 24.02
CA VAL A 591 -1.63 16.13 22.85
C VAL A 591 -0.77 16.67 21.69
N ASN A 592 0.42 17.22 21.97
CA ASN A 592 1.31 17.78 20.94
C ASN A 592 2.19 16.73 20.25
N TYR A 593 2.28 15.52 20.79
CA TYR A 593 3.21 14.51 20.31
C TYR A 593 2.49 13.17 20.11
N GLY A 594 2.82 12.48 19.02
CA GLY A 594 2.20 11.20 18.72
C GLY A 594 0.82 11.30 18.06
N THR A 595 0.08 10.21 18.11
CA THR A 595 -1.28 10.07 17.59
C THR A 595 -2.15 9.42 18.66
N HIS A 596 -3.31 10.01 18.96
CA HIS A 596 -4.25 9.52 19.97
C HIS A 596 -5.65 9.50 19.39
N TYR A 597 -6.43 8.45 19.62
CA TYR A 597 -7.78 8.38 19.10
C TYR A 597 -8.79 7.78 20.08
N MET A 598 -10.04 8.19 19.94
CA MET A 598 -11.22 7.55 20.53
C MET A 598 -12.26 7.39 19.44
N LYS A 599 -12.61 6.14 19.12
CA LYS A 599 -13.70 5.79 18.19
C LYS A 599 -14.86 5.19 18.97
N PHE A 600 -16.08 5.60 18.66
CA PHE A 600 -17.25 5.14 19.40
C PHE A 600 -18.50 5.02 18.53
N ARG A 601 -19.40 4.12 18.92
CA ARG A 601 -20.76 3.98 18.38
C ARG A 601 -21.76 4.13 19.51
N GLN A 602 -22.70 5.06 19.36
CA GLN A 602 -23.63 5.42 20.43
C GLN A 602 -25.00 5.89 19.90
N ARG A 603 -25.95 6.07 20.80
CA ARG A 603 -27.21 6.77 20.55
C ARG A 603 -27.62 7.65 21.71
N ILE A 604 -28.49 8.61 21.44
CA ILE A 604 -29.13 9.45 22.46
C ILE A 604 -30.58 8.99 22.57
N ASN A 605 -30.98 8.57 23.76
CA ASN A 605 -32.32 8.04 24.02
C ASN A 605 -33.25 9.10 24.60
N HIS A 606 -32.73 10.02 25.42
CA HIS A 606 -33.56 11.03 26.07
C HIS A 606 -32.79 12.31 26.40
N LEU A 607 -33.45 13.46 26.22
CA LEU A 607 -32.99 14.79 26.64
C LEU A 607 -34.09 15.45 27.50
N PRO A 608 -33.70 16.27 28.49
CA PRO A 608 -34.64 16.90 29.41
C PRO A 608 -35.42 18.05 28.75
N LYS A 609 -36.63 18.32 29.19
CA LYS A 609 -37.53 19.27 28.49
C LYS A 609 -37.11 20.74 28.51
N LYS A 610 -36.65 21.29 29.64
CA LYS A 610 -36.45 22.75 29.77
C LYS A 610 -35.11 23.21 29.23
N TRP A 611 -34.05 22.41 29.44
CA TRP A 611 -32.73 22.65 28.85
C TRP A 611 -32.13 21.40 28.22
N PRO A 612 -32.66 20.96 27.07
CA PRO A 612 -32.28 19.74 26.38
C PRO A 612 -30.86 19.84 25.82
N GLY A 613 -29.89 19.23 26.51
CA GLY A 613 -28.53 19.13 25.99
C GLY A 613 -27.70 18.08 26.70
N VAL A 614 -26.82 17.40 25.96
CA VAL A 614 -25.89 16.39 26.50
C VAL A 614 -24.52 16.51 25.86
N VAL A 615 -23.46 16.43 26.67
CA VAL A 615 -22.10 16.12 26.22
C VAL A 615 -21.95 14.61 26.26
N TYR A 616 -21.67 14.00 25.13
CA TYR A 616 -21.61 12.54 25.02
C TYR A 616 -20.21 11.99 24.81
N ALA A 617 -19.28 12.80 24.30
CA ALA A 617 -17.88 12.44 24.14
C ALA A 617 -17.01 13.70 24.24
N GLN A 618 -15.84 13.61 24.86
CA GLN A 618 -14.95 14.77 25.04
C GLN A 618 -13.48 14.39 25.22
N VAL A 619 -12.61 15.38 24.95
CA VAL A 619 -11.20 15.41 25.35
C VAL A 619 -11.03 16.43 26.46
N HIS A 620 -10.36 16.06 27.55
CA HIS A 620 -10.24 16.90 28.74
C HIS A 620 -8.79 16.96 29.24
N ASP A 621 -8.33 18.13 29.70
CA ASP A 621 -6.93 18.36 30.14
C ASP A 621 -6.71 18.26 31.67
N GLY A 622 -7.70 17.71 32.37
CA GLY A 622 -7.80 17.72 33.83
C GLY A 622 -8.57 18.90 34.44
N LYS A 623 -8.62 20.08 33.80
CA LYS A 623 -9.31 21.28 34.32
C LYS A 623 -10.44 21.78 33.41
N TYR A 624 -10.27 21.72 32.10
CA TYR A 624 -11.24 22.13 31.10
C TYR A 624 -11.39 21.07 30.00
N ALA A 625 -12.56 21.08 29.35
CA ALA A 625 -12.74 20.36 28.10
C ALA A 625 -11.97 21.09 26.97
N ILE A 626 -11.17 20.34 26.21
CA ILE A 626 -10.46 20.83 25.02
C ILE A 626 -11.41 20.77 23.81
N ALA A 627 -12.12 19.64 23.68
CA ALA A 627 -13.07 19.38 22.62
C ALA A 627 -14.24 18.58 23.16
N THR A 628 -15.45 18.92 22.73
CA THR A 628 -16.66 18.19 23.14
C THR A 628 -17.56 17.94 21.95
N PHE A 629 -18.13 16.74 21.89
CA PHE A 629 -19.31 16.49 21.10
C PHE A 629 -20.55 16.67 21.99
N LYS A 630 -21.48 17.50 21.51
CA LYS A 630 -22.74 17.77 22.19
C LYS A 630 -23.93 17.49 21.28
N ALA A 631 -25.07 17.21 21.87
CA ALA A 631 -26.33 17.16 21.15
C ALA A 631 -27.34 18.11 21.79
N TYR A 632 -28.05 18.84 20.93
CA TYR A 632 -29.14 19.76 21.28
C TYR A 632 -30.33 19.51 20.34
N PRO A 633 -31.56 19.87 20.70
CA PRO A 633 -32.70 19.85 19.79
C PRO A 633 -32.43 20.63 18.50
N SER A 634 -32.86 20.08 17.37
CA SER A 634 -32.93 20.83 16.12
C SER A 634 -34.02 21.90 16.17
N VAL A 635 -33.99 22.83 15.20
CA VAL A 635 -34.94 23.96 15.09
C VAL A 635 -36.42 23.52 15.02
N ASN A 636 -36.70 22.24 14.72
CA ASN A 636 -38.05 21.66 14.66
C ASN A 636 -38.21 20.38 15.50
N TYR A 637 -37.46 20.25 16.60
CA TYR A 637 -37.41 19.04 17.42
C TYR A 637 -38.78 18.47 17.82
N GLU A 638 -39.75 19.33 18.20
CA GLU A 638 -41.10 18.88 18.57
C GLU A 638 -41.87 18.19 17.42
N LYS A 639 -41.49 18.47 16.16
CA LYS A 639 -42.13 17.89 14.97
C LYS A 639 -41.36 16.71 14.38
N ASN A 640 -40.03 16.71 14.48
CA ASN A 640 -39.18 15.75 13.77
C ASN A 640 -38.41 14.79 14.71
N GLY A 641 -38.38 15.04 16.02
CA GLY A 641 -37.63 14.23 16.99
C GLY A 641 -36.11 14.26 16.80
N LYS A 642 -35.58 15.23 16.04
CA LYS A 642 -34.16 15.29 15.67
C LYS A 642 -33.33 16.20 16.57
N VAL A 643 -32.15 15.71 16.93
CA VAL A 643 -31.10 16.47 17.60
C VAL A 643 -30.00 16.87 16.61
N SER A 644 -29.48 18.07 16.75
CA SER A 644 -28.26 18.52 16.09
C SER A 644 -27.06 18.07 16.90
N LEU A 645 -26.21 17.24 16.28
CA LEU A 645 -24.91 16.88 16.84
C LEU A 645 -23.92 18.00 16.50
N ILE A 646 -23.19 18.50 17.48
CA ILE A 646 -22.31 19.66 17.34
C ILE A 646 -20.96 19.36 17.96
N ALA A 647 -19.91 19.60 17.19
CA ALA A 647 -18.53 19.56 17.65
C ALA A 647 -18.13 20.95 18.15
N PHE A 648 -17.69 21.03 19.40
CA PHE A 648 -17.21 22.25 20.04
C PHE A 648 -15.72 22.16 20.31
N THR A 649 -15.01 23.25 20.04
CA THR A 649 -13.59 23.38 20.38
C THR A 649 -13.38 24.61 21.25
N HIS A 650 -12.47 24.49 22.21
CA HIS A 650 -12.15 25.56 23.14
C HIS A 650 -10.75 26.08 22.80
N VAL A 651 -10.67 27.16 22.02
CA VAL A 651 -9.40 27.71 21.53
C VAL A 651 -9.02 28.98 22.30
N ASN A 652 -7.89 28.91 23.02
CA ASN A 652 -7.19 30.00 23.72
C ASN A 652 -8.05 30.93 24.62
N THR A 653 -7.39 31.78 25.41
CA THR A 653 -8.06 32.83 26.20
C THR A 653 -7.88 34.19 25.48
N PRO A 654 -8.94 34.99 25.27
CA PRO A 654 -10.34 34.76 25.65
C PRO A 654 -11.01 33.66 24.80
N ARG A 655 -11.79 32.78 25.45
CA ARG A 655 -12.39 31.53 24.93
C ARG A 655 -13.10 31.77 23.59
N THR A 656 -12.44 31.44 22.48
CA THR A 656 -13.15 31.32 21.21
C THR A 656 -13.75 29.92 21.15
N ILE A 657 -15.07 29.85 21.13
CA ILE A 657 -15.81 28.60 20.98
C ILE A 657 -16.17 28.47 19.51
N ASN A 658 -15.53 27.54 18.81
CA ASN A 658 -15.99 27.15 17.48
C ASN A 658 -16.98 26.01 17.63
N ALA A 659 -18.15 26.16 17.02
CA ALA A 659 -19.20 25.16 17.00
C ALA A 659 -19.48 24.79 15.54
N THR A 660 -19.30 23.52 15.21
CA THR A 660 -19.58 23.00 13.86
C THR A 660 -20.72 22.00 13.95
N LEU A 661 -21.80 22.25 13.20
CA LEU A 661 -22.85 21.26 13.01
C LEU A 661 -22.22 20.03 12.34
N VAL A 662 -22.33 18.89 13.00
CA VAL A 662 -21.80 17.61 12.55
C VAL A 662 -22.82 16.96 11.63
N GLU A 663 -24.02 16.73 12.13
CA GLU A 663 -25.16 16.12 11.44
C GLU A 663 -26.45 16.30 12.26
N GLU A 664 -27.62 16.14 11.63
CA GLU A 664 -28.90 16.01 12.34
C GLU A 664 -29.27 14.55 12.47
N TYR A 665 -29.80 14.19 13.63
CA TYR A 665 -29.95 12.79 14.02
C TYR A 665 -31.25 12.54 14.77
N THR A 666 -31.98 11.46 14.48
CA THR A 666 -33.23 11.16 15.19
C THR A 666 -32.92 10.52 16.55
N ILE A 667 -33.56 10.98 17.62
CA ILE A 667 -33.43 10.33 18.93
C ILE A 667 -33.76 8.83 18.83
N GLY A 668 -32.92 8.00 19.43
CA GLY A 668 -33.04 6.54 19.44
C GLY A 668 -32.29 5.79 18.33
N GLU A 669 -31.88 6.45 17.25
CA GLU A 669 -31.07 5.82 16.20
C GLU A 669 -29.57 5.75 16.62
N THR A 670 -28.73 4.93 15.98
CA THR A 670 -27.29 4.81 16.33
C THR A 670 -26.32 5.52 15.39
N PHE A 671 -25.39 6.32 15.90
CA PHE A 671 -24.36 7.01 15.11
C PHE A 671 -22.94 6.67 15.55
N GLU A 672 -21.97 6.93 14.66
CA GLU A 672 -20.54 6.73 14.91
C GLU A 672 -19.77 8.04 14.94
N GLY A 673 -18.90 8.20 15.94
CA GLY A 673 -18.02 9.34 16.06
C GLY A 673 -16.58 8.92 16.34
N GLU A 674 -15.65 9.79 15.99
CA GLU A 674 -14.24 9.59 16.27
C GLU A 674 -13.56 10.93 16.61
N ILE A 675 -12.68 10.91 17.59
CA ILE A 675 -11.75 12.01 17.88
C ILE A 675 -10.36 11.47 17.60
N LEU A 676 -9.63 12.12 16.70
CA LEU A 676 -8.29 11.73 16.27
C LEU A 676 -7.34 12.91 16.47
N VAL A 677 -6.31 12.75 17.28
CA VAL A 677 -5.25 13.71 17.51
C VAL A 677 -4.00 13.20 16.80
N VAL A 678 -3.39 14.00 15.92
CA VAL A 678 -2.15 13.67 15.19
C VAL A 678 -1.19 14.85 15.30
N GLN A 679 -0.06 14.65 15.95
CA GLN A 679 1.04 15.63 16.05
C GLN A 679 0.55 17.06 16.40
N GLY A 680 -0.26 17.19 17.45
CA GLY A 680 -0.79 18.48 17.88
C GLY A 680 -1.99 19.01 17.08
N THR A 681 -2.51 18.27 16.11
CA THR A 681 -3.75 18.62 15.40
C THR A 681 -4.88 17.67 15.80
N MET A 682 -6.03 18.20 16.19
CA MET A 682 -7.21 17.41 16.54
C MET A 682 -8.23 17.44 15.41
N HIS A 683 -8.72 16.26 15.06
CA HIS A 683 -9.74 15.99 14.05
C HIS A 683 -10.96 15.36 14.76
N MET A 684 -12.13 15.93 14.51
CA MET A 684 -13.40 15.38 14.97
C MET A 684 -14.15 14.84 13.76
N LEU A 685 -14.35 13.52 13.76
CA LEU A 685 -14.94 12.77 12.68
C LEU A 685 -16.31 12.25 13.07
N HIS A 686 -17.19 12.13 12.07
CA HIS A 686 -18.49 11.51 12.21
C HIS A 686 -18.79 10.68 10.97
N ASN A 687 -19.24 9.43 11.15
CA ASN A 687 -19.48 8.47 10.06
C ASN A 687 -18.26 8.32 9.09
N GLY A 688 -17.05 8.47 9.62
CA GLY A 688 -15.78 8.36 8.88
C GLY A 688 -15.34 9.63 8.14
N GLU A 689 -16.09 10.72 8.20
CA GLU A 689 -15.75 12.00 7.58
C GLU A 689 -15.22 12.99 8.61
N ILE A 690 -14.14 13.70 8.29
CA ILE A 690 -13.63 14.82 9.11
C ILE A 690 -14.62 15.99 9.01
N LYS A 691 -15.26 16.32 10.13
CA LYS A 691 -16.18 17.46 10.23
C LYS A 691 -15.50 18.71 10.76
N LEU A 692 -14.48 18.55 11.59
CA LEU A 692 -13.72 19.67 12.15
C LEU A 692 -12.26 19.28 12.36
N SER A 693 -11.34 20.19 12.04
CA SER A 693 -9.91 20.04 12.30
C SER A 693 -9.36 21.34 12.87
N PHE A 694 -8.53 21.26 13.91
CA PHE A 694 -7.97 22.43 14.57
C PHE A 694 -6.67 22.08 15.29
N PRO A 695 -5.72 23.02 15.41
CA PRO A 695 -4.58 22.85 16.29
C PRO A 695 -5.07 22.67 17.73
N ALA A 696 -4.55 21.68 18.44
CA ALA A 696 -4.87 21.51 19.83
C ALA A 696 -4.23 22.66 20.65
N SER A 697 -5.06 23.62 21.06
CA SER A 697 -4.65 24.78 21.87
C SER A 697 -5.26 24.69 23.26
N TYR A 698 -4.52 25.08 24.30
CA TYR A 698 -4.92 24.77 25.69
C TYR A 698 -5.23 26.02 26.51
N PRO A 699 -6.38 26.06 27.21
CA PRO A 699 -6.67 27.13 28.15
C PRO A 699 -5.80 27.09 29.43
N THR A 700 -5.21 25.95 29.79
CA THR A 700 -4.41 25.77 31.01
C THR A 700 -2.89 25.79 30.81
N GLY A 701 -2.41 25.62 29.57
CA GLY A 701 -0.99 25.34 29.28
C GLY A 701 -0.53 23.93 29.65
N ASN A 702 -1.43 23.05 30.13
CA ASN A 702 -1.13 21.63 30.34
C ASN A 702 -1.24 20.89 29.00
N ASN A 703 -0.13 20.32 28.52
CA ASN A 703 -0.08 19.62 27.23
C ASN A 703 -0.64 18.19 27.29
N PHE A 704 -1.26 17.79 28.40
CA PHE A 704 -1.72 16.44 28.61
C PHE A 704 -3.25 16.34 28.71
N ALA A 705 -3.83 15.31 28.10
CA ALA A 705 -5.27 15.10 28.06
C ALA A 705 -5.68 13.62 28.21
N TYR A 706 -6.98 13.40 28.29
CA TYR A 706 -7.62 12.09 28.35
C TYR A 706 -9.02 12.11 27.70
N PHE A 707 -9.48 10.93 27.27
CA PHE A 707 -10.81 10.77 26.68
C PHE A 707 -11.89 10.53 27.73
N LYS A 708 -13.11 11.02 27.44
CA LYS A 708 -14.32 10.67 28.19
C LYS A 708 -15.49 10.39 27.23
N ILE A 709 -16.36 9.46 27.62
CA ILE A 709 -17.58 9.11 26.88
C ILE A 709 -18.72 8.75 27.84
N GLY A 710 -19.95 9.12 27.51
CA GLY A 710 -21.13 8.73 28.28
C GLY A 710 -22.26 9.74 28.23
N CYS A 711 -22.80 10.10 29.38
CA CYS A 711 -23.93 11.01 29.54
C CYS A 711 -23.58 12.12 30.52
N TYR A 712 -23.19 13.30 30.02
CA TYR A 712 -23.03 14.50 30.84
C TYR A 712 -24.12 15.52 30.48
N SER A 713 -25.16 15.57 31.33
CA SER A 713 -26.30 16.46 31.12
C SER A 713 -25.85 17.92 31.13
N GLN A 714 -26.43 18.74 30.26
CA GLN A 714 -26.24 20.19 30.29
C GLN A 714 -27.33 20.91 31.09
N SER A 715 -28.30 20.16 31.62
CA SER A 715 -29.33 20.67 32.53
C SER A 715 -28.96 20.40 34.00
N ASN A 716 -29.62 21.09 34.94
CA ASN A 716 -29.44 20.93 36.38
C ASN A 716 -30.62 21.49 37.18
N LEU A 717 -30.62 21.28 38.50
CA LEU A 717 -31.67 21.75 39.41
C LEU A 717 -31.85 23.27 39.43
N GLU A 718 -30.80 24.07 39.21
CA GLU A 718 -30.93 25.54 39.16
C GLU A 718 -31.73 25.97 37.91
N ILE A 719 -31.58 25.24 36.81
CA ILE A 719 -32.27 25.50 35.56
C ILE A 719 -33.69 24.93 35.59
N GLU A 720 -33.85 23.66 35.99
CA GLU A 720 -35.09 22.89 35.89
C GLU A 720 -36.01 23.03 37.11
N GLY A 721 -35.45 23.40 38.26
CA GLY A 721 -36.11 23.26 39.56
C GLY A 721 -36.10 21.81 40.04
N ASN A 722 -36.91 21.49 41.05
CA ASN A 722 -37.07 20.12 41.54
C ASN A 722 -37.80 19.28 40.47
N SER A 723 -37.04 18.54 39.66
CA SER A 723 -37.51 17.85 38.46
C SER A 723 -37.07 16.39 38.47
N THR A 724 -37.94 15.49 38.01
CA THR A 724 -37.65 14.06 37.81
C THR A 724 -37.12 13.77 36.40
N GLU A 725 -36.87 14.81 35.59
CA GLU A 725 -36.34 14.69 34.24
C GLU A 725 -34.89 14.19 34.25
N TYR A 726 -34.44 13.64 33.12
CA TYR A 726 -33.13 12.99 33.00
C TYR A 726 -32.51 13.16 31.61
N THR A 727 -31.31 12.64 31.46
CA THR A 727 -30.61 12.53 30.17
C THR A 727 -30.11 11.10 30.04
N GLU A 728 -30.28 10.50 28.86
CA GLU A 728 -29.87 9.11 28.62
C GLU A 728 -29.15 8.97 27.29
N THR A 729 -27.95 8.39 27.35
CA THR A 729 -27.17 7.97 26.18
C THR A 729 -26.84 6.49 26.29
N GLU A 730 -26.56 5.86 25.16
CA GLU A 730 -26.25 4.44 25.13
C GLU A 730 -25.11 4.16 24.17
N VAL A 731 -24.09 3.45 24.66
CA VAL A 731 -22.84 3.17 23.95
C VAL A 731 -22.79 1.70 23.57
N PHE A 732 -22.60 1.43 22.27
CA PHE A 732 -22.50 0.09 21.69
C PHE A 732 -21.06 -0.37 21.56
N SER A 733 -20.14 0.56 21.34
CA SER A 733 -18.70 0.29 21.32
C SER A 733 -17.92 1.57 21.59
N VAL A 734 -16.78 1.43 22.25
CA VAL A 734 -15.75 2.47 22.36
C VAL A 734 -14.38 1.82 22.29
N THR A 735 -13.49 2.43 21.53
CA THR A 735 -12.09 2.01 21.40
C THR A 735 -11.20 3.24 21.51
N THR A 736 -10.16 3.17 22.35
CA THR A 736 -9.10 4.19 22.40
C THR A 736 -7.73 3.63 22.05
N GLY A 737 -6.82 4.50 21.63
CA GLY A 737 -5.42 4.14 21.48
C GLY A 737 -4.50 5.35 21.43
N HIS A 738 -3.24 5.12 21.82
CA HIS A 738 -2.19 6.14 21.90
C HIS A 738 -0.89 5.64 21.27
N PHE A 739 -0.27 6.50 20.48
CA PHE A 739 0.93 6.21 19.70
C PHE A 739 1.90 7.38 19.86
N THR A 740 2.87 7.31 20.76
CA THR A 740 3.89 8.37 20.91
C THR A 740 4.99 8.21 19.88
#